data_AF-A0A933H0N8-F1
#
_entry.id   AF-A0A933H0N8-F1
#
_cell.length_a   1.000
_cell.length_b   1.000
_cell.length_c   1.000
_cell.angle_alpha   90.00
_cell.angle_beta   90.00
_cell.angle_gamma   90.00
#
_symmetry.space_group_name_H-M   'P 1'
#
loop_
_entity.id
_entity.type
_entity.pdbx_description
1 polymer ?
#
loop_
_entity_poly.entity_id
_entity_poly.type
_entity_poly.pdbx_seq_one_letter_code
_entity_poly.pdbx_strand_id
1 'polypeptide(L)'
;MEADQLLASRYAADWLRSQGIALAVTAHQAGLLLLLGGLDSAGRMHLELASYERCMGMAADGESLWVAGAWEIWRLAGLPADRGGETKFDRLYAPRAAYAVGDLEVHDLAPDGRGGIHYVSPLLSAVMALDATGRVDLSWHPPFVSRLAPEDRCHMNGLAVEDGKPRYVTVCARSDVADGWRDHRRDGGCVLDVATGEVVASGLSMPHSPRLHRGELWLAEAGTGRIGRVDRKSGTFEPIAFCPGYVRGLAFHERFALVTTSLPRHHPTFTGLALEESLAEKGAQARCGIHVIDVDTGEVAHWFRFEGRVQELYDVAVLPGTVRPGLLGPRDQALRHRIWAIREGKWLGWTRGLEPAPAKEEKPARAPAPVRTGRLPFAVVELIPGTAPLPALVDRLARLLASGLAGLGRECRIERNTFPQGHVCLVLGSSWANEAIFSQIASSVDLVVVQYEPLLRVAGLLERRLPVLARAREVWSLSPAEPDALSRRDVRAKHLALGRFGDQVAPVAPAGPRVDVLCLDPLDGRHEPVLAELAGKCSIETLPATRREGRAERIAAARVVLSIPTASPHPFPISLRLHEPLSQDAFVLCEAEPENPYLGGVVEARYEELASSSLRFLGDENARRRTAEEGARILGERSMTDRLRPLVEGLAGISGSA
;
A
#
# COMPACT_ATOMS: atom_id res chain seq x y z
N MET A 1 -3.69 9.02 -17.30
CA MET A 1 -2.63 9.06 -16.26
C MET A 1 -1.71 7.90 -16.56
N GLU A 2 -0.41 8.12 -16.60
CA GLU A 2 0.58 7.08 -16.90
C GLU A 2 0.50 5.94 -15.88
N ALA A 3 0.44 4.69 -16.36
CA ALA A 3 0.53 3.48 -15.54
C ALA A 3 1.86 3.42 -14.78
N ASP A 4 1.90 2.72 -13.63
CA ASP A 4 3.17 2.45 -12.97
C ASP A 4 4.02 1.56 -13.88
N GLN A 5 5.15 2.06 -14.35
CA GLN A 5 6.04 1.33 -15.25
C GLN A 5 7.43 1.23 -14.66
N LEU A 6 7.99 0.03 -14.73
CA LEU A 6 9.42 -0.19 -14.56
C LEU A 6 10.03 -0.31 -15.95
N LEU A 7 10.78 0.71 -16.35
CA LEU A 7 11.57 0.73 -17.57
C LEU A 7 13.02 0.40 -17.23
N ALA A 8 13.75 -0.14 -18.20
CA ALA A 8 15.19 -0.32 -18.05
C ALA A 8 15.92 -0.16 -19.38
N SER A 9 17.22 0.14 -19.29
CA SER A 9 18.10 0.11 -20.44
C SER A 9 18.13 -1.30 -21.04
N ARG A 10 18.33 -1.40 -22.37
CA ARG A 10 18.17 -2.62 -23.18
C ARG A 10 18.75 -3.90 -22.56
N TYR A 11 19.92 -3.82 -21.93
CA TYR A 11 20.66 -4.97 -21.40
C TYR A 11 20.76 -5.01 -19.87
N ALA A 12 19.98 -4.20 -19.14
CA ALA A 12 20.12 -4.11 -17.69
C ALA A 12 19.84 -5.43 -16.97
N ALA A 13 18.77 -6.15 -17.37
CA ALA A 13 18.42 -7.44 -16.75
C ALA A 13 19.39 -8.56 -17.15
N ASP A 14 19.90 -8.53 -18.39
CA ASP A 14 20.96 -9.44 -18.82
C ASP A 14 22.25 -9.20 -18.05
N TRP A 15 22.57 -7.93 -17.81
CA TRP A 15 23.71 -7.53 -16.99
C TRP A 15 23.58 -8.10 -15.57
N LEU A 16 22.45 -7.90 -14.87
CA LEU A 16 22.21 -8.49 -13.55
C LEU A 16 22.45 -10.01 -13.53
N ARG A 17 21.92 -10.71 -14.53
CA ARG A 17 22.13 -12.16 -14.70
C ARG A 17 23.60 -12.51 -14.93
N SER A 18 24.30 -11.75 -15.77
CA SER A 18 25.73 -11.98 -16.09
C SER A 18 26.65 -11.74 -14.90
N GLN A 19 26.30 -10.78 -14.04
CA GLN A 19 27.00 -10.48 -12.81
C GLN A 19 26.62 -11.46 -11.67
N GLY A 20 25.57 -12.26 -11.85
CA GLY A 20 25.08 -13.17 -10.82
C GLY A 20 24.51 -12.44 -9.61
N ILE A 21 23.90 -11.27 -9.82
CA ILE A 21 23.37 -10.41 -8.75
C ILE A 21 21.89 -10.06 -8.95
N ALA A 22 21.25 -9.72 -7.84
CA ALA A 22 19.96 -9.07 -7.77
C ALA A 22 20.08 -7.79 -6.95
N LEU A 23 19.14 -6.87 -7.13
CA LEU A 23 19.10 -5.61 -6.39
C LEU A 23 17.93 -5.62 -5.43
N ALA A 24 18.16 -5.26 -4.17
CA ALA A 24 17.11 -4.88 -3.25
C ALA A 24 17.00 -3.36 -3.23
N VAL A 25 15.77 -2.83 -3.21
CA VAL A 25 15.51 -1.39 -3.26
C VAL A 25 14.35 -1.04 -2.35
N THR A 26 14.50 0.02 -1.57
CA THR A 26 13.43 0.52 -0.70
C THR A 26 12.75 1.74 -1.33
N ALA A 27 11.42 1.82 -1.24
CA ALA A 27 10.65 2.97 -1.68
C ALA A 27 9.84 3.51 -0.50
N HIS A 28 10.35 4.61 0.08
CA HIS A 28 9.93 5.12 1.38
C HIS A 28 8.45 5.50 1.44
N GLN A 29 8.00 6.42 0.59
CA GLN A 29 6.60 6.89 0.61
C GLN A 29 5.60 5.82 0.16
N ALA A 30 6.05 4.85 -0.63
CA ALA A 30 5.21 3.75 -1.09
C ALA A 30 5.12 2.60 -0.06
N GLY A 31 5.99 2.58 0.95
CA GLY A 31 6.08 1.47 1.90
C GLY A 31 6.43 0.15 1.21
N LEU A 32 7.36 0.18 0.23
CA LEU A 32 7.71 -1.01 -0.55
C LEU A 32 9.18 -1.40 -0.40
N LEU A 33 9.42 -2.69 -0.32
CA LEU A 33 10.70 -3.32 -0.62
C LEU A 33 10.56 -4.05 -1.97
N LEU A 34 11.46 -3.77 -2.91
CA LEU A 34 11.48 -4.36 -4.24
C LEU A 34 12.76 -5.18 -4.42
N LEU A 35 12.64 -6.38 -5.00
CA LEU A 35 13.79 -7.18 -5.46
C LEU A 35 13.77 -7.28 -6.98
N LEU A 36 14.82 -6.78 -7.62
CA LEU A 36 15.05 -6.79 -9.06
C LEU A 36 16.06 -7.89 -9.42
N GLY A 37 15.67 -8.80 -10.30
CA GLY A 37 16.52 -9.90 -10.76
C GLY A 37 16.73 -9.88 -12.28
N GLY A 38 17.48 -10.88 -12.75
CA GLY A 38 17.76 -11.08 -14.16
C GLY A 38 16.56 -11.60 -14.97
N LEU A 39 16.77 -11.85 -16.26
CA LEU A 39 15.71 -12.37 -17.14
C LEU A 39 15.35 -13.83 -16.83
N ASP A 40 14.04 -14.13 -16.83
CA ASP A 40 13.51 -15.49 -16.82
C ASP A 40 13.72 -16.20 -18.19
N SER A 41 13.36 -17.48 -18.28
CA SER A 41 13.48 -18.26 -19.53
C SER A 41 12.62 -17.75 -20.68
N ALA A 42 11.65 -16.88 -20.41
CA ALA A 42 10.81 -16.22 -21.39
C ALA A 42 11.29 -14.79 -21.72
N GLY A 43 12.45 -14.37 -21.22
CA GLY A 43 13.03 -13.05 -21.48
C GLY A 43 12.37 -11.89 -20.72
N ARG A 44 11.67 -12.17 -19.61
CA ARG A 44 11.04 -11.14 -18.76
C ARG A 44 11.91 -10.84 -17.55
N MET A 45 12.02 -9.56 -17.19
CA MET A 45 12.73 -9.14 -15.98
C MET A 45 12.02 -9.66 -14.74
N HIS A 46 12.80 -10.17 -13.78
CA HIS A 46 12.29 -10.64 -12.51
C HIS A 46 12.09 -9.46 -11.54
N LEU A 47 10.88 -9.33 -10.99
CA LEU A 47 10.52 -8.33 -10.00
C LEU A 47 9.65 -8.98 -8.92
N GLU A 48 10.02 -8.83 -7.66
CA GLU A 48 9.20 -9.18 -6.50
C GLU A 48 9.06 -7.94 -5.62
N LEU A 49 7.92 -7.80 -4.94
CA LEU A 49 7.63 -6.66 -4.08
C LEU A 49 6.92 -7.11 -2.80
N ALA A 50 7.20 -6.45 -1.69
CA ALA A 50 6.48 -6.63 -0.45
C ALA A 50 6.20 -5.30 0.23
N SER A 51 5.03 -5.21 0.87
CA SER A 51 4.61 -4.01 1.59
C SER A 51 5.09 -4.02 3.04
N TYR A 52 5.60 -2.87 3.46
CA TYR A 52 5.98 -2.51 4.82
C TYR A 52 5.23 -1.22 5.20
N GLU A 53 5.08 -0.94 6.49
CA GLU A 53 4.45 0.32 6.93
C GLU A 53 5.26 1.54 6.49
N ARG A 54 6.59 1.42 6.59
CA ARG A 54 7.60 2.34 6.04
C ARG A 54 8.83 1.50 5.65
N CYS A 55 9.61 1.97 4.69
CA CYS A 55 10.79 1.24 4.19
C CYS A 55 11.90 2.25 3.83
N MET A 56 12.94 2.39 4.66
CA MET A 56 14.00 3.39 4.51
C MET A 56 15.38 2.76 4.28
N GLY A 57 16.32 2.95 5.20
CA GLY A 57 17.66 2.36 5.11
C GLY A 57 17.62 0.84 5.05
N MET A 58 18.62 0.25 4.41
CA MET A 58 18.71 -1.19 4.19
C MET A 58 20.17 -1.65 4.15
N ALA A 59 20.41 -2.89 4.56
CA ALA A 59 21.72 -3.50 4.46
C ALA A 59 21.61 -4.98 4.09
N ALA A 60 22.49 -5.45 3.22
CA ALA A 60 22.68 -6.88 2.97
C ALA A 60 23.97 -7.34 3.65
N ASP A 61 23.91 -8.43 4.41
CA ASP A 61 25.09 -9.07 5.03
C ASP A 61 25.53 -10.34 4.27
N GLY A 62 24.97 -10.56 3.08
CA GLY A 62 25.20 -11.73 2.23
C GLY A 62 24.29 -12.92 2.58
N GLU A 63 23.90 -13.09 3.84
CA GLU A 63 22.96 -14.12 4.29
C GLU A 63 21.52 -13.61 4.41
N SER A 64 21.39 -12.37 4.84
CA SER A 64 20.17 -11.69 5.24
C SER A 64 20.08 -10.29 4.66
N LEU A 65 18.86 -9.79 4.61
CA LEU A 65 18.52 -8.42 4.27
C LEU A 65 17.91 -7.75 5.51
N TRP A 66 18.50 -6.64 5.92
CA TRP A 66 18.05 -5.82 7.03
C TRP A 66 17.33 -4.60 6.48
N VAL A 67 16.15 -4.29 6.99
CA VAL A 67 15.30 -3.22 6.44
C VAL A 67 14.72 -2.38 7.56
N ALA A 68 14.96 -1.07 7.50
CA ALA A 68 14.36 -0.10 8.41
C ALA A 68 12.87 0.08 8.11
N GLY A 69 12.04 -0.28 9.08
CA GLY A 69 10.59 -0.09 9.12
C GLY A 69 10.17 1.28 9.64
N ALA A 70 8.93 1.38 10.12
CA ALA A 70 8.42 2.61 10.73
C ALA A 70 8.98 2.81 12.14
N TRP A 71 9.02 1.73 12.93
CA TRP A 71 9.55 1.72 14.29
C TRP A 71 10.31 0.42 14.61
N GLU A 72 10.47 -0.44 13.61
CA GLU A 72 11.20 -1.70 13.68
C GLU A 72 12.39 -1.73 12.74
N ILE A 73 13.38 -2.56 13.06
CA ILE A 73 14.34 -3.05 12.08
C ILE A 73 13.99 -4.52 11.79
N TRP A 74 13.70 -4.82 10.53
CA TRP A 74 13.37 -6.16 10.05
C TRP A 74 14.63 -6.90 9.63
N ARG A 75 14.77 -8.17 10.02
CA ARG A 75 15.77 -9.09 9.49
C ARG A 75 15.09 -10.17 8.66
N LEU A 76 15.36 -10.17 7.35
CA LEU A 76 14.90 -11.18 6.42
C LEU A 76 16.04 -12.16 6.15
N ALA A 77 15.83 -13.45 6.44
CA ALA A 77 16.80 -14.47 6.08
C ALA A 77 16.66 -14.83 4.60
N GLY A 78 17.78 -14.89 3.88
CA GLY A 78 17.84 -15.42 2.52
C GLY A 78 17.92 -16.94 2.53
N LEU A 79 16.78 -17.60 2.40
CA LEU A 79 16.64 -19.06 2.39
C LEU A 79 16.97 -19.62 0.99
N PRO A 80 17.57 -20.81 0.90
CA PRO A 80 17.72 -21.48 -0.39
C PRO A 80 16.36 -21.89 -0.95
N ALA A 81 16.28 -21.93 -2.27
CA ALA A 81 15.12 -22.45 -2.96
C ALA A 81 14.84 -23.93 -2.59
N ASP A 82 13.60 -24.23 -2.27
CA ASP A 82 13.09 -25.56 -1.88
C ASP A 82 13.43 -26.62 -2.95
N ARG A 83 14.27 -27.63 -2.65
CA ARG A 83 14.66 -28.65 -3.66
C ARG A 83 13.55 -29.66 -4.00
N GLY A 84 12.30 -29.43 -3.59
CA GLY A 84 11.14 -30.32 -3.74
C GLY A 84 10.18 -30.02 -4.90
N GLY A 85 10.68 -29.71 -6.10
CA GLY A 85 9.87 -29.62 -7.34
C GLY A 85 9.52 -28.18 -7.78
N GLU A 86 10.05 -27.79 -8.94
CA GLU A 86 9.87 -26.50 -9.64
C GLU A 86 10.01 -25.21 -8.80
N THR A 87 11.25 -24.83 -8.47
CA THR A 87 11.49 -23.56 -7.75
C THR A 87 11.40 -22.33 -8.66
N LYS A 88 10.45 -21.43 -8.37
CA LYS A 88 10.28 -20.10 -8.99
C LYS A 88 11.47 -19.14 -8.70
N PHE A 89 12.24 -19.38 -7.65
CA PHE A 89 13.30 -18.49 -7.13
C PHE A 89 14.58 -19.28 -6.89
N ASP A 90 15.75 -18.64 -6.90
CA ASP A 90 17.02 -19.25 -6.44
C ASP A 90 17.32 -18.94 -4.96
N ARG A 91 16.78 -17.82 -4.46
CA ARG A 91 16.86 -17.43 -3.05
C ARG A 91 15.60 -16.73 -2.60
N LEU A 92 15.05 -17.10 -1.45
CA LEU A 92 13.84 -16.51 -0.88
C LEU A 92 14.16 -15.70 0.37
N TYR A 93 13.97 -14.39 0.33
CA TYR A 93 14.10 -13.50 1.49
C TYR A 93 12.79 -13.49 2.28
N ALA A 94 12.83 -14.00 3.51
CA ALA A 94 11.66 -14.12 4.37
C ALA A 94 11.92 -13.47 5.74
N PRO A 95 10.97 -12.68 6.28
CA PRO A 95 11.08 -12.12 7.62
C PRO A 95 11.30 -13.21 8.68
N ARG A 96 12.26 -12.97 9.58
CA ARG A 96 12.61 -13.86 10.70
C ARG A 96 12.65 -13.17 12.04
N ALA A 97 13.03 -11.91 12.07
CA ALA A 97 13.00 -11.09 13.27
C ALA A 97 12.54 -9.67 12.93
N ALA A 98 11.91 -9.03 13.92
CA ALA A 98 11.63 -7.61 13.94
C ALA A 98 12.08 -7.10 15.31
N TYR A 99 12.93 -6.09 15.31
CA TYR A 99 13.44 -5.47 16.51
C TYR A 99 12.77 -4.11 16.67
N ALA A 100 11.95 -3.94 17.70
CA ALA A 100 11.32 -2.66 17.99
C ALA A 100 12.39 -1.67 18.50
N VAL A 101 12.62 -0.60 17.74
CA VAL A 101 13.61 0.44 18.06
C VAL A 101 12.97 1.82 18.28
N GLY A 102 11.66 1.94 18.00
CA GLY A 102 10.92 3.21 18.06
C GLY A 102 11.01 3.98 16.73
N ASP A 103 10.19 5.03 16.58
CA ASP A 103 10.22 5.90 15.40
C ASP A 103 11.45 6.82 15.47
N LEU A 104 12.58 6.26 15.04
CA LEU A 104 13.89 6.91 15.05
C LEU A 104 14.28 7.48 13.69
N GLU A 105 13.38 7.39 12.71
CA GLU A 105 13.63 7.70 11.31
C GLU A 105 14.89 7.02 10.77
N VAL A 106 15.05 5.70 10.96
CA VAL A 106 16.29 5.00 10.64
C VAL A 106 16.66 5.14 9.15
N HIS A 107 17.66 5.98 8.87
CA HIS A 107 18.02 6.41 7.53
C HIS A 107 19.00 5.45 6.84
N ASP A 108 19.96 4.89 7.55
CA ASP A 108 20.98 4.02 6.95
C ASP A 108 21.36 2.90 7.91
N LEU A 109 21.77 1.78 7.34
CA LEU A 109 22.11 0.54 8.04
C LEU A 109 23.44 0.00 7.51
N ALA A 110 24.28 -0.56 8.37
CA ALA A 110 25.47 -1.27 7.94
C ALA A 110 25.77 -2.49 8.84
N PRO A 111 26.13 -3.66 8.27
CA PRO A 111 26.47 -4.83 9.06
C PRO A 111 27.70 -4.59 9.95
N ASP A 112 27.65 -5.09 11.18
CA ASP A 112 28.78 -5.03 12.12
C ASP A 112 29.80 -6.17 11.92
N GLY A 113 29.51 -7.11 11.00
CA GLY A 113 30.32 -8.30 10.74
C GLY A 113 30.20 -9.41 11.80
N ARG A 114 29.33 -9.24 12.81
CA ARG A 114 29.13 -10.14 13.96
C ARG A 114 27.67 -10.59 14.10
N GLY A 115 26.86 -10.33 13.09
CA GLY A 115 25.44 -10.70 13.05
C GLY A 115 24.48 -9.63 13.58
N GLY A 116 25.01 -8.44 13.93
CA GLY A 116 24.24 -7.24 14.25
C GLY A 116 24.31 -6.19 13.14
N ILE A 117 23.79 -5.00 13.45
CA ILE A 117 23.73 -3.87 12.52
C ILE A 117 24.01 -2.55 13.26
N HIS A 118 24.79 -1.68 12.64
CA HIS A 118 24.88 -0.26 12.98
C HIS A 118 23.81 0.51 12.21
N TYR A 119 23.20 1.51 12.84
CA TYR A 119 22.15 2.28 12.21
C TYR A 119 22.17 3.75 12.62
N VAL A 120 21.76 4.61 11.70
CA VAL A 120 21.69 6.07 11.92
C VAL A 120 20.27 6.47 12.31
N SER A 121 20.16 7.28 13.37
CA SER A 121 18.94 8.01 13.71
C SER A 121 19.16 9.51 13.49
N PRO A 122 18.54 10.12 12.47
CA PRO A 122 18.51 11.57 12.31
C PRO A 122 17.86 12.23 13.51
N LEU A 123 16.72 11.68 13.95
CA LEU A 123 15.92 12.20 15.06
C LEU A 123 16.76 12.39 16.33
N LEU A 124 17.59 11.41 16.69
CA LEU A 124 18.52 11.50 17.83
C LEU A 124 19.89 12.10 17.49
N SER A 125 20.18 12.34 16.21
CA SER A 125 21.50 12.76 15.72
C SER A 125 22.62 11.81 16.17
N ALA A 126 22.41 10.50 16.00
CA ALA A 126 23.28 9.47 16.56
C ALA A 126 23.42 8.22 15.68
N VAL A 127 24.54 7.53 15.88
CA VAL A 127 24.76 6.14 15.45
C VAL A 127 24.42 5.22 16.61
N MET A 128 23.57 4.25 16.32
CA MET A 128 23.09 3.23 17.24
C MET A 128 23.61 1.86 16.76
N ALA A 129 23.68 0.89 17.67
CA ALA A 129 24.06 -0.48 17.39
C ALA A 129 22.97 -1.42 17.90
N LEU A 130 22.56 -2.37 17.05
CA LEU A 130 21.67 -3.46 17.40
C LEU A 130 22.46 -4.77 17.25
N ASP A 131 22.69 -5.46 18.36
CA ASP A 131 23.44 -6.72 18.34
C ASP A 131 22.57 -7.92 17.95
N ALA A 132 23.21 -9.09 17.77
CA ALA A 132 22.53 -10.32 17.38
C ALA A 132 21.51 -10.83 18.43
N THR A 133 21.59 -10.37 19.68
CA THR A 133 20.66 -10.71 20.76
C THR A 133 19.47 -9.75 20.85
N GLY A 134 19.50 -8.66 20.09
CA GLY A 134 18.47 -7.62 20.09
C GLY A 134 18.74 -6.49 21.09
N ARG A 135 19.94 -6.41 21.69
CA ARG A 135 20.32 -5.27 22.54
C ARG A 135 20.60 -4.06 21.67
N VAL A 136 20.06 -2.92 22.08
CA VAL A 136 20.28 -1.62 21.44
C VAL A 136 21.22 -0.79 22.32
N ASP A 137 22.32 -0.33 21.74
CA ASP A 137 23.27 0.58 22.37
C ASP A 137 23.43 1.86 21.54
N LEU A 138 23.59 2.99 22.23
CA LEU A 138 24.07 4.22 21.60
C LEU A 138 25.57 4.05 21.31
N SER A 139 25.95 3.99 20.03
CA SER A 139 27.35 3.81 19.65
C SER A 139 28.12 5.13 19.63
N TRP A 140 27.50 6.21 19.14
CA TRP A 140 28.17 7.50 18.94
C TRP A 140 27.18 8.62 18.62
N HIS A 141 27.54 9.87 18.94
CA HIS A 141 26.90 11.07 18.40
C HIS A 141 27.97 12.15 18.15
N PRO A 142 27.72 13.15 17.28
CA PRO A 142 28.69 14.19 16.99
C PRO A 142 29.05 15.01 18.24
N PRO A 143 30.32 15.41 18.43
CA PRO A 143 30.74 16.20 19.61
C PRO A 143 30.07 17.56 19.74
N PHE A 144 29.58 18.14 18.64
CA PHE A 144 28.85 19.42 18.65
C PHE A 144 27.39 19.27 19.08
N VAL A 145 26.86 18.04 19.17
CA VAL A 145 25.51 17.79 19.68
C VAL A 145 25.58 17.76 21.21
N SER A 146 25.05 18.79 21.86
CA SER A 146 25.20 18.98 23.31
C SER A 146 24.44 17.96 24.15
N ARG A 147 23.37 17.38 23.61
CA ARG A 147 22.57 16.33 24.25
C ARG A 147 21.81 15.51 23.22
N LEU A 148 21.52 14.25 23.56
CA LEU A 148 20.60 13.42 22.80
C LEU A 148 19.17 13.86 23.07
N ALA A 149 18.48 14.26 22.02
CA ALA A 149 17.07 14.64 22.05
C ALA A 149 16.44 14.33 20.68
N PRO A 150 15.15 13.96 20.63
CA PRO A 150 14.45 13.66 19.39
C PRO A 150 14.08 14.96 18.66
N GLU A 151 15.10 15.64 18.14
CA GLU A 151 15.01 17.02 17.64
C GLU A 151 15.59 17.16 16.22
N ASP A 152 16.14 16.09 15.63
CA ASP A 152 16.76 16.10 14.29
C ASP A 152 17.67 17.33 14.07
N ARG A 153 18.68 17.50 14.93
CA ARG A 153 19.47 18.73 14.98
C ARG A 153 20.36 18.92 13.75
N CYS A 154 20.97 17.82 13.29
CA CYS A 154 21.98 17.85 12.22
C CYS A 154 21.57 17.08 10.95
N HIS A 155 20.48 16.29 11.01
CA HIS A 155 20.06 15.36 9.96
C HIS A 155 21.19 14.46 9.49
N MET A 156 21.55 13.52 10.35
CA MET A 156 22.53 12.48 10.02
C MET A 156 21.92 11.52 9.00
N ASN A 157 22.47 11.44 7.80
CA ASN A 157 21.86 10.71 6.69
C ASN A 157 22.40 9.29 6.52
N GLY A 158 23.68 9.07 6.78
CA GLY A 158 24.26 7.76 6.53
C GLY A 158 25.58 7.49 7.22
N LEU A 159 25.99 6.24 7.18
CA LEU A 159 27.20 5.75 7.82
C LEU A 159 28.02 4.82 6.91
N ALA A 160 29.33 4.93 6.99
CA ALA A 160 30.28 4.00 6.39
C ALA A 160 30.94 3.20 7.50
N VAL A 161 31.10 1.89 7.26
CA VAL A 161 31.79 0.99 8.18
C VAL A 161 33.17 0.61 7.63
N GLU A 162 34.15 0.53 8.53
CA GLU A 162 35.49 0.00 8.30
C GLU A 162 35.75 -1.07 9.37
N ASP A 163 36.15 -2.28 8.95
CA ASP A 163 36.39 -3.41 9.86
C ASP A 163 35.24 -3.69 10.85
N GLY A 164 33.99 -3.57 10.37
CA GLY A 164 32.77 -3.81 11.14
C GLY A 164 32.42 -2.71 12.15
N LYS A 165 33.11 -1.56 12.12
CA LYS A 165 32.87 -0.41 13.00
C LYS A 165 32.46 0.82 12.21
N PRO A 166 31.56 1.69 12.74
CA PRO A 166 31.28 2.97 12.12
C PRO A 166 32.56 3.80 12.02
N ARG A 167 32.84 4.31 10.82
CA ARG A 167 34.08 5.04 10.50
C ARG A 167 33.80 6.47 10.08
N TYR A 168 32.79 6.66 9.22
CA TYR A 168 32.39 7.97 8.72
C TYR A 168 30.87 8.11 8.76
N VAL A 169 30.37 9.31 9.00
CA VAL A 169 28.95 9.64 8.86
C VAL A 169 28.77 10.91 8.03
N THR A 170 27.60 11.05 7.40
CA THR A 170 27.19 12.30 6.76
C THR A 170 26.13 13.02 7.57
N VAL A 171 26.22 14.34 7.66
CA VAL A 171 25.19 15.21 8.25
C VAL A 171 24.87 16.35 7.29
N CYS A 172 23.62 16.85 7.28
CA CYS A 172 23.25 18.02 6.47
C CYS A 172 23.75 19.34 7.06
N ALA A 173 24.01 19.40 8.37
CA ALA A 173 24.56 20.59 9.01
C ALA A 173 25.26 20.27 10.32
N ARG A 174 26.21 21.12 10.71
CA ARG A 174 26.79 21.11 12.07
C ARG A 174 25.94 21.95 13.03
N SER A 175 24.66 21.62 13.13
CA SER A 175 23.70 22.32 13.99
C SER A 175 23.43 21.54 15.27
N ASP A 176 23.26 22.29 16.36
CA ASP A 176 22.86 21.81 17.69
C ASP A 176 21.50 22.39 18.12
N VAL A 177 20.67 22.76 17.14
CA VAL A 177 19.32 23.32 17.31
C VAL A 177 18.32 22.39 16.65
N ALA A 178 17.17 22.18 17.28
CA ALA A 178 16.09 21.38 16.72
C ALA A 178 15.75 21.79 15.28
N ASP A 179 15.70 20.82 14.38
CA ASP A 179 15.48 21.01 12.93
C ASP A 179 16.49 21.97 12.23
N GLY A 180 17.58 22.37 12.89
CA GLY A 180 18.41 23.48 12.42
C GLY A 180 19.18 23.20 11.13
N TRP A 181 19.27 21.95 10.69
CA TRP A 181 19.83 21.60 9.39
C TRP A 181 19.07 22.17 8.19
N ARG A 182 17.78 22.50 8.36
CA ARG A 182 16.90 22.97 7.27
C ARG A 182 17.38 24.29 6.66
N ASP A 183 18.07 25.11 7.43
CA ASP A 183 18.60 26.40 7.00
C ASP A 183 19.94 26.28 6.25
N HIS A 184 20.57 25.11 6.30
CA HIS A 184 21.92 24.88 5.75
C HIS A 184 21.96 23.79 4.68
N ARG A 185 20.82 23.51 4.04
CA ARG A 185 20.68 22.45 3.03
C ARG A 185 21.61 22.58 1.82
N ARG A 186 22.02 23.80 1.48
CA ARG A 186 22.82 24.07 0.27
C ARG A 186 24.28 23.66 0.43
N ASP A 187 24.91 23.98 1.56
CA ASP A 187 26.37 23.90 1.73
C ASP A 187 26.81 23.57 3.17
N GLY A 188 25.88 23.37 4.10
CA GLY A 188 26.20 23.06 5.50
C GLY A 188 26.66 21.62 5.74
N GLY A 189 26.48 20.75 4.75
CA GLY A 189 26.72 19.33 4.88
C GLY A 189 28.19 18.98 5.05
N CYS A 190 28.46 17.95 5.85
CA CYS A 190 29.81 17.48 6.07
C CYS A 190 29.88 15.96 6.26
N VAL A 191 31.09 15.43 6.06
CA VAL A 191 31.47 14.10 6.51
C VAL A 191 32.21 14.24 7.83
N LEU A 192 31.81 13.46 8.83
CA LEU A 192 32.49 13.38 10.12
C LEU A 192 33.21 12.04 10.25
N ASP A 193 34.41 12.10 10.79
CA ASP A 193 35.16 10.97 11.29
C ASP A 193 34.56 10.52 12.63
N VAL A 194 34.09 9.28 12.73
CA VAL A 194 33.47 8.77 13.98
C VAL A 194 34.51 8.61 15.09
N ALA A 195 35.74 8.23 14.74
CA ALA A 195 36.79 7.95 15.72
C ALA A 195 37.33 9.24 16.36
N THR A 196 37.47 10.32 15.59
CA THR A 196 38.00 11.60 16.09
C THR A 196 36.92 12.65 16.34
N GLY A 197 35.74 12.51 15.73
CA GLY A 197 34.69 13.53 15.71
C GLY A 197 34.99 14.71 14.79
N GLU A 198 36.09 14.66 14.01
CA GLU A 198 36.53 15.75 13.16
C GLU A 198 35.83 15.77 11.80
N VAL A 199 35.79 16.95 11.18
CA VAL A 199 35.26 17.13 9.83
C VAL A 199 36.30 16.66 8.81
N VAL A 200 35.92 15.67 8.00
CA VAL A 200 36.74 15.13 6.90
C VAL A 200 36.51 15.90 5.61
N ALA A 201 35.27 16.30 5.35
CA ALA A 201 34.87 17.12 4.20
C ALA A 201 33.69 18.01 4.58
N SER A 202 33.59 19.20 3.99
CA SER A 202 32.55 20.19 4.25
C SER A 202 32.11 20.89 2.97
N GLY A 203 31.07 21.72 3.05
CA GLY A 203 30.56 22.43 1.88
C GLY A 203 29.63 21.57 1.01
N LEU A 204 29.12 20.46 1.57
CA LEU A 204 28.31 19.49 0.84
C LEU A 204 26.83 19.88 0.90
N SER A 205 26.08 19.56 -0.15
CA SER A 205 24.64 19.74 -0.22
C SER A 205 23.92 18.42 0.06
N MET A 206 23.34 18.30 1.26
CA MET A 206 22.59 17.13 1.72
C MET A 206 23.31 15.79 1.41
N PRO A 207 24.51 15.54 1.96
CA PRO A 207 25.28 14.32 1.68
C PRO A 207 24.61 13.06 2.27
N HIS A 208 24.53 12.01 1.47
CA HIS A 208 23.90 10.72 1.79
C HIS A 208 24.86 9.54 1.55
N SER A 209 24.52 8.41 2.17
CA SER A 209 25.09 7.07 1.92
C SER A 209 26.61 7.05 1.76
N PRO A 210 27.39 7.45 2.78
CA PRO A 210 28.83 7.29 2.73
C PRO A 210 29.17 5.81 2.65
N ARG A 211 30.08 5.45 1.74
CA ARG A 211 30.55 4.07 1.55
C ARG A 211 32.06 4.04 1.38
N LEU A 212 32.69 3.04 1.98
CA LEU A 212 34.08 2.72 1.69
C LEU A 212 34.11 1.69 0.56
N HIS A 213 34.78 2.03 -0.54
CA HIS A 213 34.91 1.14 -1.69
C HIS A 213 36.25 1.34 -2.38
N ARG A 214 37.00 0.25 -2.58
CA ARG A 214 38.37 0.25 -3.12
C ARG A 214 39.34 1.20 -2.38
N GLY A 215 39.20 1.28 -1.05
CA GLY A 215 40.02 2.15 -0.18
C GLY A 215 39.59 3.63 -0.15
N GLU A 216 38.70 4.04 -1.06
CA GLU A 216 38.22 5.41 -1.20
C GLU A 216 36.92 5.62 -0.42
N LEU A 217 36.68 6.85 0.02
CA LEU A 217 35.40 7.25 0.62
C LEU A 217 34.50 7.85 -0.47
N TRP A 218 33.33 7.25 -0.65
CA TRP A 218 32.33 7.65 -1.64
C TRP A 218 31.09 8.24 -0.97
N LEU A 219 30.40 9.14 -1.67
CA LEU A 219 29.16 9.79 -1.21
C LEU A 219 28.15 9.94 -2.36
N ALA A 220 26.87 9.97 -1.98
CA ALA A 220 25.80 10.52 -2.80
C ALA A 220 25.50 11.96 -2.36
N GLU A 221 25.81 12.94 -3.19
CA GLU A 221 25.60 14.37 -2.94
C GLU A 221 24.24 14.77 -3.53
N ALA A 222 23.22 14.74 -2.68
CA ALA A 222 21.83 14.78 -3.11
C ALA A 222 21.41 16.15 -3.63
N GLY A 223 21.97 17.22 -3.06
CA GLY A 223 21.63 18.58 -3.45
C GLY A 223 22.18 19.01 -4.81
N THR A 224 23.13 18.27 -5.41
CA THR A 224 23.59 18.48 -6.79
C THR A 224 23.28 17.31 -7.74
N GLY A 225 22.78 16.18 -7.20
CA GLY A 225 22.50 14.97 -7.98
C GLY A 225 23.76 14.24 -8.43
N ARG A 226 24.86 14.36 -7.70
CA ARG A 226 26.16 13.79 -8.07
C ARG A 226 26.59 12.70 -7.12
N ILE A 227 27.33 11.74 -7.63
CA ILE A 227 28.06 10.77 -6.82
C ILE A 227 29.55 10.92 -7.08
N GLY A 228 30.37 10.65 -6.07
CA GLY A 228 31.79 10.94 -6.15
C GLY A 228 32.58 10.50 -4.93
N ARG A 229 33.87 10.81 -4.96
CA ARG A 229 34.83 10.48 -3.92
C ARG A 229 35.10 11.70 -3.03
N VAL A 230 35.50 11.47 -1.79
CA VAL A 230 36.07 12.49 -0.93
C VAL A 230 37.58 12.33 -0.94
N ASP A 231 38.29 13.35 -1.43
CA ASP A 231 39.72 13.45 -1.16
C ASP A 231 39.91 13.81 0.31
N ARG A 232 40.31 12.83 1.11
CA ARG A 232 40.51 12.97 2.56
C ARG A 232 41.66 13.90 2.92
N LYS A 233 42.57 14.23 1.99
CA LYS A 233 43.68 15.15 2.24
C LYS A 233 43.25 16.61 2.09
N SER A 234 42.54 16.93 1.02
CA SER A 234 42.03 18.28 0.78
C SER A 234 40.69 18.56 1.45
N GLY A 235 39.94 17.51 1.81
CA GLY A 235 38.59 17.60 2.35
C GLY A 235 37.53 17.97 1.33
N THR A 236 37.82 17.77 0.03
CA THR A 236 36.91 18.14 -1.06
C THR A 236 36.19 16.94 -1.67
N PHE A 237 34.97 17.17 -2.14
CA PHE A 237 34.21 16.19 -2.92
C PHE A 237 34.57 16.28 -4.40
N GLU A 238 35.03 15.14 -4.94
CA GLU A 238 35.38 14.94 -6.35
C GLU A 238 34.22 14.24 -7.07
N PRO A 239 33.40 14.97 -7.84
CA PRO A 239 32.27 14.37 -8.55
C PRO A 239 32.75 13.45 -9.68
N ILE A 240 32.16 12.26 -9.77
CA ILE A 240 32.47 11.26 -10.80
C ILE A 240 31.34 11.14 -11.82
N ALA A 241 30.09 11.14 -11.36
CA ALA A 241 28.94 11.01 -12.25
C ALA A 241 27.76 11.86 -11.76
N PHE A 242 26.93 12.27 -12.71
CA PHE A 242 25.68 12.97 -12.47
C PHE A 242 24.51 12.03 -12.73
N CYS A 243 23.57 11.96 -11.79
CA CYS A 243 22.31 11.23 -11.91
C CYS A 243 21.15 12.24 -11.94
N PRO A 244 20.25 12.20 -12.93
CA PRO A 244 19.18 13.17 -13.07
C PRO A 244 18.08 12.96 -12.02
N GLY A 245 18.32 13.39 -10.79
CA GLY A 245 17.37 13.30 -9.68
C GLY A 245 18.05 13.42 -8.32
N TYR A 246 17.26 13.36 -7.25
CA TYR A 246 17.77 13.47 -5.89
C TYR A 246 18.42 12.14 -5.49
N VAL A 247 19.76 12.08 -5.49
CA VAL A 247 20.51 10.85 -5.18
C VAL A 247 20.41 10.50 -3.69
N ARG A 248 20.26 9.21 -3.36
CA ARG A 248 20.13 8.75 -1.97
C ARG A 248 20.96 7.52 -1.69
N GLY A 249 20.43 6.34 -2.01
CA GLY A 249 21.06 5.05 -1.79
C GLY A 249 22.29 4.89 -2.66
N LEU A 250 23.34 4.31 -2.09
CA LEU A 250 24.59 4.00 -2.77
C LEU A 250 25.09 2.63 -2.33
N ALA A 251 25.27 1.74 -3.30
CA ALA A 251 25.92 0.45 -3.11
C ALA A 251 26.94 0.20 -4.22
N PHE A 252 27.83 -0.76 -4.01
CA PHE A 252 28.85 -1.12 -4.99
C PHE A 252 28.82 -2.61 -5.32
N HIS A 253 29.08 -2.93 -6.58
CA HIS A 253 29.38 -4.26 -7.06
C HIS A 253 30.60 -4.17 -7.99
N GLU A 254 31.75 -4.66 -7.52
CA GLU A 254 33.02 -4.59 -8.24
C GLU A 254 33.41 -3.15 -8.65
N ARG A 255 33.32 -2.81 -9.94
CA ARG A 255 33.57 -1.45 -10.45
C ARG A 255 32.31 -0.61 -10.64
N PHE A 256 31.14 -1.18 -10.36
CA PHE A 256 29.87 -0.50 -10.58
C PHE A 256 29.33 0.09 -9.29
N ALA A 257 29.02 1.38 -9.32
CA ALA A 257 28.19 2.02 -8.30
C ALA A 257 26.71 1.88 -8.71
N LEU A 258 25.87 1.53 -7.75
CA LEU A 258 24.42 1.46 -7.90
C LEU A 258 23.83 2.58 -7.06
N VAL A 259 23.13 3.50 -7.72
CA VAL A 259 22.67 4.75 -7.12
C VAL A 259 21.18 4.89 -7.31
N THR A 260 20.44 5.13 -6.23
CA THR A 260 19.01 5.47 -6.34
C THR A 260 18.82 6.97 -6.53
N THR A 261 17.86 7.35 -7.37
CA THR A 261 17.37 8.72 -7.50
C THR A 261 15.88 8.79 -7.23
N SER A 262 15.46 9.89 -6.63
CA SER A 262 14.06 10.25 -6.39
C SER A 262 13.68 11.50 -7.16
N LEU A 263 12.37 11.69 -7.39
CA LEU A 263 11.85 12.98 -7.83
C LEU A 263 11.95 14.00 -6.67
N PRO A 264 12.20 15.29 -6.95
CA PRO A 264 12.12 16.35 -5.96
C PRO A 264 10.71 16.38 -5.34
N ARG A 265 10.62 16.52 -4.01
CA ARG A 265 9.33 16.63 -3.33
C ARG A 265 8.71 18.00 -3.60
N HIS A 266 7.38 18.08 -3.68
CA HIS A 266 6.64 19.35 -3.72
C HIS A 266 6.66 20.13 -2.38
N HIS A 267 7.54 19.75 -1.43
CA HIS A 267 7.68 20.40 -0.13
C HIS A 267 8.83 21.44 -0.18
N PRO A 268 8.68 22.64 0.43
CA PRO A 268 9.69 23.72 0.40
C PRO A 268 11.12 23.31 0.83
N THR A 269 11.24 22.25 1.63
CA THR A 269 12.52 21.70 2.11
C THR A 269 13.39 21.09 1.00
N PHE A 270 12.84 20.78 -0.18
CA PHE A 270 13.60 20.17 -1.29
C PHE A 270 13.67 21.04 -2.54
N THR A 271 13.22 22.29 -2.43
CA THR A 271 13.31 23.29 -3.49
C THR A 271 14.51 24.21 -3.29
N GLY A 272 15.02 24.76 -4.39
CA GLY A 272 16.11 25.74 -4.37
C GLY A 272 17.47 25.12 -4.10
N LEU A 273 17.72 23.89 -4.57
CA LEU A 273 19.01 23.21 -4.52
C LEU A 273 19.72 23.30 -5.89
N ALA A 274 21.04 23.16 -5.90
CA ALA A 274 21.87 23.19 -7.12
C ALA A 274 21.52 22.07 -8.14
N LEU A 275 20.76 21.07 -7.72
CA LEU A 275 20.19 20.04 -8.57
C LEU A 275 19.28 20.63 -9.66
N GLU A 276 18.47 21.64 -9.34
CA GLU A 276 17.59 22.29 -10.32
C GLU A 276 18.40 22.95 -11.44
N GLU A 277 19.47 23.65 -11.08
CA GLU A 277 20.43 24.25 -12.01
C GLU A 277 21.14 23.16 -12.83
N SER A 278 21.63 22.10 -12.17
CA SER A 278 22.32 20.98 -12.84
C SER A 278 21.42 20.24 -13.84
N LEU A 279 20.13 20.11 -13.54
CA LEU A 279 19.13 19.53 -14.45
C LEU A 279 18.86 20.47 -15.64
N ALA A 280 18.69 21.77 -15.38
CA ALA A 280 18.45 22.77 -16.42
C ALA A 280 19.62 22.91 -17.39
N GLU A 281 20.86 22.99 -16.89
CA GLU A 281 22.09 23.04 -17.68
C GLU A 281 22.22 21.84 -18.63
N LYS A 282 21.73 20.68 -18.21
CA LYS A 282 21.78 19.44 -18.97
C LYS A 282 20.52 19.17 -19.81
N GLY A 283 19.54 20.07 -19.79
CA GLY A 283 18.25 19.89 -20.47
C GLY A 283 17.50 18.64 -20.01
N ALA A 284 17.67 18.24 -18.75
CA ALA A 284 17.13 17.01 -18.19
C ALA A 284 15.98 17.28 -17.21
N GLN A 285 15.05 16.32 -17.12
CA GLN A 285 14.08 16.26 -16.04
C GLN A 285 14.54 15.24 -15.00
N ALA A 286 14.14 15.46 -13.74
CA ALA A 286 14.40 14.50 -12.67
C ALA A 286 13.70 13.15 -12.96
N ARG A 287 14.33 12.06 -12.51
CA ARG A 287 13.89 10.68 -12.73
C ARG A 287 13.97 9.89 -11.43
N CYS A 288 12.92 9.14 -11.14
CA CYS A 288 12.95 8.12 -10.09
C CYS A 288 13.55 6.83 -10.68
N GLY A 289 14.61 6.29 -10.09
CA GLY A 289 15.33 5.20 -10.73
C GLY A 289 16.61 4.75 -10.05
N ILE A 290 17.24 3.74 -10.64
CA ILE A 290 18.54 3.20 -10.25
C ILE A 290 19.48 3.43 -11.42
N HIS A 291 20.65 3.99 -11.15
CA HIS A 291 21.73 4.18 -12.11
C HIS A 291 22.86 3.23 -11.77
N VAL A 292 23.32 2.46 -12.76
CA VAL A 292 24.49 1.60 -12.67
C VAL A 292 25.63 2.33 -13.36
N ILE A 293 26.60 2.79 -12.59
CA ILE A 293 27.66 3.70 -13.03
C ILE A 293 28.97 2.94 -12.99
N ASP A 294 29.69 2.92 -14.10
CA ASP A 294 31.07 2.47 -14.12
C ASP A 294 31.95 3.54 -13.47
N VAL A 295 32.52 3.25 -12.30
CA VAL A 295 33.23 4.25 -11.51
C VAL A 295 34.60 4.61 -12.07
N ASP A 296 35.13 3.78 -12.96
CA ASP A 296 36.43 4.01 -13.60
C ASP A 296 36.29 5.03 -14.75
N THR A 297 35.11 5.15 -15.36
CA THR A 297 34.82 6.07 -16.49
C THR A 297 33.86 7.21 -16.13
N GLY A 298 33.04 7.03 -15.09
CA GLY A 298 31.94 7.92 -14.74
C GLY A 298 30.68 7.75 -15.60
N GLU A 299 30.64 6.76 -16.50
CA GLU A 299 29.52 6.55 -17.40
C GLU A 299 28.39 5.73 -16.78
N VAL A 300 27.14 6.06 -17.11
CA VAL A 300 25.97 5.25 -16.74
C VAL A 300 25.86 4.06 -17.70
N ALA A 301 26.34 2.89 -17.26
CA ALA A 301 26.31 1.65 -18.03
C ALA A 301 24.88 1.12 -18.21
N HIS A 302 24.08 1.14 -17.14
CA HIS A 302 22.68 0.68 -17.13
C HIS A 302 21.80 1.56 -16.25
N TRP A 303 20.50 1.52 -16.49
CA TRP A 303 19.52 2.19 -15.64
C TRP A 303 18.22 1.41 -15.55
N PHE A 304 17.52 1.64 -14.43
CA PHE A 304 16.14 1.23 -14.17
C PHE A 304 15.35 2.48 -13.80
N ARG A 305 14.17 2.70 -14.38
CA ARG A 305 13.36 3.89 -14.15
C ARG A 305 11.96 3.49 -13.71
N PHE A 306 11.49 4.14 -12.66
CA PHE A 306 10.14 3.99 -12.16
C PHE A 306 9.31 5.20 -12.61
N GLU A 307 8.16 4.92 -13.17
CA GLU A 307 7.13 5.89 -13.54
C GLU A 307 5.86 5.58 -12.74
N GLY A 308 5.01 6.59 -12.51
CA GLY A 308 3.80 6.45 -11.71
C GLY A 308 4.00 6.71 -10.22
N ARG A 309 3.55 5.79 -9.36
CA ARG A 309 3.45 5.93 -7.89
C ARG A 309 4.79 5.82 -7.17
N VAL A 310 5.75 5.07 -7.71
CA VAL A 310 7.09 4.99 -7.12
C VAL A 310 7.88 6.20 -7.61
N GLN A 311 7.91 7.24 -6.79
CA GLN A 311 8.58 8.50 -7.08
C GLN A 311 9.78 8.76 -6.15
N GLU A 312 9.89 7.99 -5.08
CA GLU A 312 10.93 8.12 -4.06
C GLU A 312 11.58 6.76 -3.77
N LEU A 313 12.75 6.51 -4.37
CA LEU A 313 13.62 5.40 -3.98
C LEU A 313 14.57 5.89 -2.90
N TYR A 314 14.65 5.13 -1.82
CA TYR A 314 15.40 5.52 -0.64
C TYR A 314 16.78 4.88 -0.64
N ASP A 315 16.87 3.55 -0.56
CA ASP A 315 18.15 2.83 -0.50
C ASP A 315 18.25 1.70 -1.53
N VAL A 316 19.46 1.20 -1.77
CA VAL A 316 19.77 0.06 -2.63
C VAL A 316 20.81 -0.84 -1.99
N ALA A 317 20.61 -2.16 -2.10
CA ALA A 317 21.60 -3.16 -1.72
C ALA A 317 21.79 -4.17 -2.85
N VAL A 318 23.03 -4.67 -2.98
CA VAL A 318 23.37 -5.73 -3.92
C VAL A 318 23.20 -7.08 -3.21
N LEU A 319 22.62 -8.06 -3.91
CA LEU A 319 22.42 -9.42 -3.45
C LEU A 319 23.26 -10.38 -4.31
N PRO A 320 24.52 -10.66 -3.94
CA PRO A 320 25.38 -11.55 -4.71
C PRO A 320 24.88 -13.00 -4.73
N GLY A 321 25.20 -13.72 -5.82
CA GLY A 321 24.83 -15.12 -6.00
C GLY A 321 23.32 -15.37 -6.12
N THR A 322 22.55 -14.32 -6.41
CA THR A 322 21.09 -14.35 -6.50
C THR A 322 20.69 -13.72 -7.82
N VAL A 323 19.98 -14.44 -8.69
CA VAL A 323 19.48 -13.92 -9.98
C VAL A 323 17.96 -13.85 -10.00
N ARG A 324 17.27 -14.75 -9.29
CA ARG A 324 15.81 -14.83 -9.21
C ARG A 324 15.35 -14.76 -7.74
N PRO A 325 15.46 -13.59 -7.11
CA PRO A 325 15.11 -13.43 -5.71
C PRO A 325 13.59 -13.56 -5.48
N GLY A 326 13.19 -14.37 -4.51
CA GLY A 326 11.85 -14.34 -3.93
C GLY A 326 11.82 -13.40 -2.72
N LEU A 327 10.67 -12.79 -2.47
CA LEU A 327 10.45 -11.94 -1.30
C LEU A 327 9.14 -12.34 -0.61
N LEU A 328 9.15 -12.39 0.73
CA LEU A 328 7.94 -12.40 1.53
C LEU A 328 7.87 -11.13 2.38
N GLY A 329 6.68 -10.55 2.48
CA GLY A 329 6.37 -9.45 3.40
C GLY A 329 5.94 -9.96 4.78
N PRO A 330 5.95 -9.09 5.82
CA PRO A 330 5.58 -9.46 7.19
C PRO A 330 4.15 -10.00 7.34
N ARG A 331 3.25 -9.68 6.40
CA ARG A 331 1.84 -10.06 6.42
C ARG A 331 1.48 -11.14 5.40
N ASP A 332 2.46 -11.70 4.69
CA ASP A 332 2.19 -12.72 3.68
C ASP A 332 1.68 -14.01 4.31
N GLN A 333 0.60 -14.55 3.74
CA GLN A 333 0.00 -15.79 4.23
C GLN A 333 0.96 -16.99 4.13
N ALA A 334 1.93 -16.95 3.21
CA ALA A 334 2.95 -17.99 3.09
C ALA A 334 3.73 -18.20 4.40
N LEU A 335 3.90 -17.16 5.23
CA LEU A 335 4.53 -17.28 6.54
C LEU A 335 3.74 -18.14 7.53
N ARG A 336 2.42 -18.32 7.33
CA ARG A 336 1.57 -19.18 8.19
C ARG A 336 1.67 -20.66 7.86
N HIS A 337 1.95 -20.97 6.59
CA HIS A 337 1.82 -22.33 6.06
C HIS A 337 3.16 -22.97 5.71
N ARG A 338 4.21 -22.17 5.48
CA ARG A 338 5.55 -22.68 5.17
C ARG A 338 6.41 -22.71 6.43
N ILE A 339 7.00 -23.87 6.68
CA ILE A 339 7.91 -24.13 7.79
C ILE A 339 9.29 -24.36 7.18
N TRP A 340 10.30 -23.66 7.69
CA TRP A 340 11.69 -23.85 7.30
C TRP A 340 12.53 -24.17 8.53
N ALA A 341 13.39 -25.17 8.42
CA ALA A 341 14.36 -25.50 9.47
C ALA A 341 15.71 -25.87 8.84
N ILE A 342 16.76 -25.88 9.67
CA ILE A 342 18.07 -26.41 9.27
C ILE A 342 18.31 -27.70 10.05
N ARG A 343 18.75 -28.75 9.35
CA ARG A 343 19.25 -30.00 9.95
C ARG A 343 20.55 -30.38 9.26
N GLU A 344 21.61 -30.59 10.05
CA GLU A 344 22.93 -30.99 9.54
C GLU A 344 23.48 -30.05 8.45
N GLY A 345 23.29 -28.74 8.63
CA GLY A 345 23.72 -27.72 7.67
C GLY A 345 22.89 -27.66 6.38
N LYS A 346 21.81 -28.44 6.26
CA LYS A 346 20.89 -28.43 5.13
C LYS A 346 19.56 -27.81 5.51
N TRP A 347 19.05 -26.93 4.66
CA TRP A 347 17.72 -26.38 4.80
C TRP A 347 16.67 -27.43 4.43
N LEU A 348 15.63 -27.50 5.25
CA LEU A 348 14.45 -28.33 5.09
C LEU A 348 13.23 -27.41 5.03
N GLY A 349 12.35 -27.67 4.08
CA GLY A 349 11.08 -26.97 3.91
C GLY A 349 9.93 -27.94 4.04
N TRP A 350 8.86 -27.52 4.72
CA TRP A 350 7.58 -28.20 4.72
C TRP A 350 6.47 -27.20 4.50
N THR A 351 5.42 -27.64 3.85
CA THR A 351 4.16 -26.89 3.80
C THR A 351 3.17 -27.62 4.69
N ARG A 352 2.67 -26.95 5.73
CA ARG A 352 1.59 -27.48 6.56
C ARG A 352 0.30 -27.39 5.74
N GLY A 353 -0.20 -28.56 5.32
CA GLY A 353 -1.41 -28.68 4.50
C GLY A 353 -2.62 -27.96 5.12
N LEU A 354 -3.61 -27.48 4.37
CA LEU A 354 -4.19 -27.93 3.10
C LEU A 354 -3.18 -28.34 2.00
N GLU A 355 -2.93 -29.64 1.90
CA GLU A 355 -2.71 -30.22 0.57
C GLU A 355 -4.08 -30.77 0.10
N PRO A 356 -4.44 -30.59 -1.17
CA PRO A 356 -5.36 -31.51 -1.82
C PRO A 356 -4.79 -32.93 -1.68
N ALA A 357 -5.63 -33.93 -1.45
CA ALA A 357 -5.21 -35.31 -1.30
C ALA A 357 -4.24 -35.73 -2.44
N PRO A 358 -3.23 -36.58 -2.15
CA PRO A 358 -2.26 -36.99 -3.15
C PRO A 358 -2.96 -37.68 -4.32
N ALA A 359 -2.66 -37.24 -5.54
CA ALA A 359 -3.03 -37.97 -6.73
C ALA A 359 -2.42 -39.37 -6.63
N LYS A 360 -3.27 -40.39 -6.44
CA LYS A 360 -2.86 -41.76 -6.71
C LYS A 360 -2.42 -41.83 -8.16
N GLU A 361 -1.26 -42.44 -8.40
CA GLU A 361 -0.86 -42.88 -9.73
C GLU A 361 -1.91 -43.83 -10.30
N GLU A 362 -2.92 -43.27 -10.97
CA GLU A 362 -3.70 -44.01 -11.94
C GLU A 362 -3.01 -43.81 -13.28
N LYS A 363 -2.60 -44.95 -13.88
CA LYS A 363 -2.18 -45.08 -15.28
C LYS A 363 -2.98 -44.13 -16.16
N PRO A 364 -2.38 -43.52 -17.21
CA PRO A 364 -2.99 -42.44 -17.99
C PRO A 364 -4.35 -42.90 -18.54
N ALA A 365 -5.40 -42.62 -17.77
CA ALA A 365 -6.76 -42.78 -18.18
C ALA A 365 -7.02 -41.58 -19.08
N ARG A 366 -7.19 -41.89 -20.36
CA ARG A 366 -7.62 -41.00 -21.44
C ARG A 366 -8.40 -39.80 -20.89
N ALA A 367 -7.87 -38.60 -21.14
CA ALA A 367 -8.39 -37.33 -20.65
C ALA A 367 -9.93 -37.37 -20.53
N PRO A 368 -10.51 -37.20 -19.33
CA PRO A 368 -11.94 -37.05 -19.24
C PRO A 368 -12.27 -35.74 -19.96
N ALA A 369 -13.19 -35.84 -20.92
CA ALA A 369 -13.70 -34.69 -21.62
C ALA A 369 -14.15 -33.63 -20.60
N PRO A 370 -13.97 -32.32 -20.91
CA PRO A 370 -14.34 -31.27 -19.99
C PRO A 370 -15.80 -31.45 -19.59
N VAL A 371 -16.05 -31.60 -18.30
CA VAL A 371 -17.41 -31.55 -17.77
C VAL A 371 -17.88 -30.11 -17.93
N ARG A 372 -18.58 -29.87 -19.04
CA ARG A 372 -19.38 -28.67 -19.27
C ARG A 372 -20.55 -28.66 -18.30
N THR A 373 -20.33 -28.15 -17.09
CA THR A 373 -21.40 -27.41 -16.41
C THR A 373 -21.19 -25.94 -16.76
N GLY A 374 -22.01 -25.41 -17.67
CA GLY A 374 -21.88 -24.04 -18.21
C GLY A 374 -22.16 -22.91 -17.21
N ARG A 375 -21.52 -22.90 -16.04
CA ARG A 375 -21.67 -21.89 -15.01
C ARG A 375 -20.29 -21.45 -14.51
N LEU A 376 -19.86 -20.25 -14.93
CA LEU A 376 -18.60 -19.63 -14.48
C LEU A 376 -18.65 -19.32 -12.98
N PRO A 377 -17.55 -19.54 -12.22
CA PRO A 377 -17.43 -19.11 -10.83
C PRO A 377 -17.20 -17.59 -10.72
N PHE A 378 -17.50 -17.00 -9.56
CA PHE A 378 -17.38 -15.56 -9.30
C PHE A 378 -16.36 -15.25 -8.21
N ALA A 379 -15.77 -14.05 -8.26
CA ALA A 379 -14.98 -13.48 -7.18
C ALA A 379 -15.43 -12.03 -6.93
N VAL A 380 -15.87 -11.70 -5.72
CA VAL A 380 -16.09 -10.30 -5.32
C VAL A 380 -14.77 -9.72 -4.81
N VAL A 381 -14.29 -8.67 -5.45
CA VAL A 381 -12.97 -8.11 -5.18
C VAL A 381 -13.11 -6.76 -4.49
N GLU A 382 -12.68 -6.70 -3.23
CA GLU A 382 -12.52 -5.47 -2.46
C GLU A 382 -11.21 -4.79 -2.86
N LEU A 383 -11.28 -3.52 -3.27
CA LEU A 383 -10.09 -2.72 -3.58
C LEU A 383 -9.55 -2.02 -2.33
N ILE A 384 -8.39 -2.53 -1.92
CA ILE A 384 -7.45 -2.25 -0.84
C ILE A 384 -6.31 -1.24 -1.11
N PRO A 385 -6.48 0.09 -1.11
CA PRO A 385 -5.35 1.01 -1.24
C PRO A 385 -4.46 1.00 0.02
N GLY A 386 -3.33 0.29 -0.02
CA GLY A 386 -2.37 0.28 1.08
C GLY A 386 -2.94 -0.31 2.38
N THR A 387 -2.75 0.38 3.51
CA THR A 387 -3.20 -0.03 4.85
C THR A 387 -4.51 0.62 5.30
N ALA A 388 -5.18 1.39 4.42
CA ALA A 388 -6.41 2.08 4.76
C ALA A 388 -7.49 1.06 5.19
N PRO A 389 -8.11 1.22 6.37
CA PRO A 389 -9.13 0.29 6.82
C PRO A 389 -10.36 0.40 5.92
N LEU A 390 -10.75 -0.73 5.31
CA LEU A 390 -11.91 -0.79 4.43
C LEU A 390 -13.20 -0.46 5.22
N PRO A 391 -14.00 0.53 4.78
CA PRO A 391 -15.26 0.86 5.45
C PRO A 391 -16.16 -0.36 5.58
N ALA A 392 -16.84 -0.49 6.72
CA ALA A 392 -17.74 -1.61 7.01
C ALA A 392 -18.85 -1.76 5.96
N LEU A 393 -19.28 -0.65 5.35
CA LEU A 393 -20.25 -0.63 4.26
C LEU A 393 -19.79 -1.40 3.01
N VAL A 394 -18.50 -1.33 2.66
CA VAL A 394 -17.96 -2.01 1.46
C VAL A 394 -17.85 -3.52 1.71
N ASP A 395 -17.41 -3.95 2.89
CA ASP A 395 -17.42 -5.38 3.25
C ASP A 395 -18.83 -5.95 3.32
N ARG A 396 -19.78 -5.15 3.81
CA ARG A 396 -21.19 -5.56 3.81
C ARG A 396 -21.72 -5.74 2.39
N LEU A 397 -21.40 -4.83 1.47
CA LEU A 397 -21.74 -4.98 0.05
C LEU A 397 -21.12 -6.26 -0.53
N ALA A 398 -19.85 -6.55 -0.20
CA ALA A 398 -19.17 -7.76 -0.66
C ALA A 398 -19.89 -9.04 -0.20
N ARG A 399 -20.24 -9.11 1.10
CA ARG A 399 -21.00 -10.23 1.68
C ARG A 399 -22.39 -10.36 1.10
N LEU A 400 -23.07 -9.24 0.85
CA LEU A 400 -24.40 -9.22 0.26
C LEU A 400 -24.39 -9.79 -1.15
N LEU A 401 -23.43 -9.37 -1.97
CA LEU A 401 -23.22 -9.92 -3.32
C LEU A 401 -22.89 -11.41 -3.30
N ALA A 402 -21.96 -11.83 -2.42
CA ALA A 402 -21.59 -13.23 -2.27
C ALA A 402 -22.79 -14.09 -1.84
N SER A 403 -23.62 -13.60 -0.90
CA SER A 403 -24.85 -14.28 -0.46
C SER A 403 -25.87 -14.41 -1.60
N GLY A 404 -26.11 -13.34 -2.36
CA GLY A 404 -27.04 -13.40 -3.49
C GLY A 404 -26.55 -14.34 -4.62
N LEU A 405 -25.24 -14.38 -4.88
CA LEU A 405 -24.62 -15.33 -5.82
C LEU A 405 -24.76 -16.78 -5.33
N ALA A 406 -24.56 -17.02 -4.04
CA ALA A 406 -24.76 -18.33 -3.44
C ALA A 406 -26.22 -18.80 -3.58
N GLY A 407 -27.20 -17.90 -3.38
CA GLY A 407 -28.62 -18.18 -3.62
C GLY A 407 -28.96 -18.51 -5.08
N LEU A 408 -28.14 -18.08 -6.05
CA LEU A 408 -28.24 -18.47 -7.47
C LEU A 408 -27.51 -19.79 -7.79
N GLY A 409 -26.91 -20.44 -6.79
CA GLY A 409 -26.08 -21.63 -6.97
C GLY A 409 -24.78 -21.33 -7.71
N ARG A 410 -24.19 -20.14 -7.50
CA ARG A 410 -22.88 -19.76 -8.04
C ARG A 410 -21.81 -19.86 -6.94
N GLU A 411 -20.70 -20.54 -7.23
CA GLU A 411 -19.52 -20.45 -6.37
C GLU A 411 -19.00 -19.01 -6.38
N CYS A 412 -18.77 -18.46 -5.20
CA CYS A 412 -18.29 -17.10 -5.05
C CYS A 412 -17.27 -16.99 -3.90
N ARG A 413 -16.17 -16.29 -4.15
CA ARG A 413 -15.14 -15.95 -3.14
C ARG A 413 -15.11 -14.45 -2.94
N ILE A 414 -14.77 -14.01 -1.72
CA ILE A 414 -14.48 -12.60 -1.46
C ILE A 414 -12.96 -12.47 -1.39
N GLU A 415 -12.41 -11.68 -2.29
CA GLU A 415 -10.98 -11.46 -2.50
C GLU A 415 -10.61 -10.02 -2.19
N ARG A 416 -9.34 -9.79 -1.83
CA ARG A 416 -8.79 -8.44 -1.61
C ARG A 416 -7.62 -8.23 -2.54
N ASN A 417 -7.73 -7.23 -3.43
CA ASN A 417 -6.73 -6.93 -4.45
C ASN A 417 -6.26 -8.17 -5.26
N THR A 418 -7.08 -9.22 -5.37
CA THR A 418 -6.73 -10.48 -6.02
C THR A 418 -7.78 -10.83 -7.06
N PHE A 419 -7.32 -11.23 -8.26
CA PHE A 419 -8.14 -11.44 -9.45
C PHE A 419 -7.93 -12.86 -9.98
N PRO A 420 -8.67 -13.86 -9.46
CA PRO A 420 -8.47 -15.26 -9.85
C PRO A 420 -8.85 -15.50 -11.32
N GLN A 421 -7.98 -16.16 -12.07
CA GLN A 421 -8.26 -16.54 -13.46
C GLN A 421 -9.45 -17.50 -13.54
N GLY A 422 -10.21 -17.43 -14.64
CA GLY A 422 -11.39 -18.26 -14.86
C GLY A 422 -12.63 -17.87 -14.04
N HIS A 423 -12.56 -16.80 -13.25
CA HIS A 423 -13.70 -16.25 -12.51
C HIS A 423 -14.21 -14.96 -13.15
N VAL A 424 -15.50 -14.69 -12.99
CA VAL A 424 -16.05 -13.35 -13.20
C VAL A 424 -15.75 -12.52 -11.95
N CYS A 425 -14.89 -11.52 -12.09
CA CYS A 425 -14.45 -10.65 -11.00
C CYS A 425 -15.41 -9.46 -10.86
N LEU A 426 -16.17 -9.41 -9.76
CA LEU A 426 -17.00 -8.28 -9.35
C LEU A 426 -16.16 -7.30 -8.52
N VAL A 427 -15.61 -6.27 -9.15
CA VAL A 427 -14.76 -5.28 -8.48
C VAL A 427 -15.61 -4.20 -7.83
N LEU A 428 -15.42 -3.99 -6.53
CA LEU A 428 -16.19 -3.00 -5.77
C LEU A 428 -15.58 -1.60 -5.93
N GLY A 429 -16.34 -0.71 -6.56
CA GLY A 429 -16.00 0.69 -6.78
C GLY A 429 -15.00 0.91 -7.92
N SER A 430 -14.88 2.17 -8.34
CA SER A 430 -13.93 2.59 -9.38
C SER A 430 -12.94 3.67 -8.94
N SER A 431 -13.09 4.22 -7.73
CA SER A 431 -12.18 5.27 -7.23
C SER A 431 -10.78 4.74 -7.00
N TRP A 432 -10.69 3.49 -6.53
CA TRP A 432 -9.42 2.83 -6.22
C TRP A 432 -8.90 1.96 -7.36
N ALA A 433 -9.74 1.68 -8.36
CA ALA A 433 -9.38 1.04 -9.61
C ALA A 433 -8.52 1.98 -10.46
N ASN A 434 -7.21 1.99 -10.26
CA ASN A 434 -6.28 2.72 -11.13
C ASN A 434 -5.78 1.82 -12.27
N GLU A 435 -5.04 2.40 -13.23
CA GLU A 435 -4.45 1.63 -14.33
C GLU A 435 -3.50 0.53 -13.85
N ALA A 436 -2.85 0.68 -12.69
CA ALA A 436 -1.98 -0.36 -12.12
C ALA A 436 -2.79 -1.61 -11.70
N ILE A 437 -3.94 -1.46 -11.05
CA ILE A 437 -4.86 -2.57 -10.73
C ILE A 437 -5.42 -3.18 -12.03
N PHE A 438 -5.77 -2.35 -13.01
CA PHE A 438 -6.24 -2.84 -14.31
C PHE A 438 -5.15 -3.48 -15.16
N SER A 439 -3.87 -3.15 -14.95
CA SER A 439 -2.74 -3.83 -15.58
C SER A 439 -2.45 -5.20 -14.96
N GLN A 440 -2.82 -5.40 -13.69
CA GLN A 440 -2.78 -6.71 -13.01
C GLN A 440 -3.94 -7.62 -13.44
N ILE A 441 -5.07 -7.02 -13.85
CA ILE A 441 -6.18 -7.72 -14.50
C ILE A 441 -5.69 -8.10 -15.91
N ALA A 442 -5.19 -9.33 -16.07
CA ALA A 442 -4.81 -9.84 -17.39
C ALA A 442 -5.96 -9.67 -18.40
N SER A 443 -5.66 -9.55 -19.69
CA SER A 443 -6.65 -9.43 -20.77
C SER A 443 -7.66 -10.59 -20.84
N SER A 444 -7.45 -11.65 -20.07
CA SER A 444 -8.29 -12.84 -19.96
C SER A 444 -9.22 -12.86 -18.74
N VAL A 445 -9.22 -11.84 -17.88
CA VAL A 445 -10.08 -11.78 -16.68
C VAL A 445 -11.41 -11.10 -17.04
N ASP A 446 -12.52 -11.81 -16.79
CA ASP A 446 -13.85 -11.29 -17.05
C ASP A 446 -14.28 -10.36 -15.91
N LEU A 447 -14.36 -9.05 -16.19
CA LEU A 447 -14.45 -8.02 -15.17
C LEU A 447 -15.81 -7.31 -15.19
N VAL A 448 -16.46 -7.23 -14.04
CA VAL A 448 -17.63 -6.38 -13.80
C VAL A 448 -17.29 -5.38 -12.71
N VAL A 449 -17.54 -4.10 -12.92
CA VAL A 449 -17.36 -3.07 -11.89
C VAL A 449 -18.70 -2.85 -11.19
N VAL A 450 -18.74 -3.11 -9.88
CA VAL A 450 -19.87 -2.75 -9.01
C VAL A 450 -19.66 -1.32 -8.53
N GLN A 451 -20.25 -0.37 -9.25
CA GLN A 451 -20.06 1.05 -9.05
C GLN A 451 -20.95 1.56 -7.92
N TYR A 452 -20.32 1.95 -6.80
CA TYR A 452 -21.03 2.57 -5.68
C TYR A 452 -20.75 4.07 -5.55
N GLU A 453 -19.67 4.60 -6.12
CA GLU A 453 -19.40 6.04 -6.04
C GLU A 453 -20.30 6.82 -7.01
N PRO A 454 -20.83 7.99 -6.61
CA PRO A 454 -21.86 8.68 -7.38
C PRO A 454 -21.24 9.48 -8.54
N LEU A 455 -21.04 8.82 -9.68
CA LEU A 455 -20.34 9.33 -10.86
C LEU A 455 -20.93 10.65 -11.38
N LEU A 456 -22.24 10.83 -11.26
CA LEU A 456 -22.97 12.01 -11.76
C LEU A 456 -23.11 13.14 -10.74
N ARG A 457 -22.98 12.85 -9.44
CA ARG A 457 -23.11 13.88 -8.38
C ARG A 457 -21.81 14.62 -8.11
N VAL A 458 -20.69 14.04 -8.56
CA VAL A 458 -19.35 14.56 -8.29
C VAL A 458 -18.78 15.10 -9.59
N ALA A 459 -18.52 16.40 -9.61
CA ALA A 459 -18.07 17.09 -10.82
C ALA A 459 -16.83 16.42 -11.44
N GLY A 460 -16.95 16.05 -12.72
CA GLY A 460 -15.91 15.42 -13.53
C GLY A 460 -15.54 14.00 -13.11
N LEU A 461 -16.25 13.36 -12.18
CA LEU A 461 -15.90 12.03 -11.70
C LEU A 461 -16.14 10.97 -12.77
N LEU A 462 -17.30 11.01 -13.43
CA LEU A 462 -17.59 10.14 -14.58
C LEU A 462 -16.45 10.17 -15.59
N GLU A 463 -16.06 11.36 -16.05
CA GLU A 463 -15.00 11.55 -17.04
C GLU A 463 -13.65 11.02 -16.54
N ARG A 464 -13.31 11.24 -15.27
CA ARG A 464 -12.10 10.69 -14.64
C ARG A 464 -12.12 9.16 -14.53
N ARG A 465 -13.29 8.51 -14.54
CA ARG A 465 -13.45 7.05 -14.37
C ARG A 465 -13.78 6.31 -15.66
N LEU A 466 -14.22 6.99 -16.72
CA LEU A 466 -14.52 6.38 -18.02
C LEU A 466 -13.44 5.42 -18.54
N PRO A 467 -12.13 5.71 -18.47
CA PRO A 467 -11.10 4.78 -18.96
C PRO A 467 -11.08 3.43 -18.23
N VAL A 468 -11.48 3.43 -16.96
CA VAL A 468 -11.55 2.25 -16.10
C VAL A 468 -12.85 1.50 -16.36
N LEU A 469 -13.97 2.23 -16.41
CA LEU A 469 -15.31 1.66 -16.62
C LEU A 469 -15.46 1.06 -18.03
N ALA A 470 -14.84 1.66 -19.05
CA ALA A 470 -14.88 1.17 -20.43
C ALA A 470 -14.11 -0.14 -20.65
N ARG A 471 -13.20 -0.51 -19.73
CA ARG A 471 -12.51 -1.81 -19.75
C ARG A 471 -13.34 -2.94 -19.14
N ALA A 472 -14.36 -2.61 -18.34
CA ALA A 472 -15.23 -3.60 -17.75
C ALA A 472 -16.16 -4.20 -18.80
N ARG A 473 -16.46 -5.49 -18.65
CA ARG A 473 -17.48 -6.16 -19.46
C ARG A 473 -18.84 -5.48 -19.31
N GLU A 474 -19.18 -5.15 -18.07
CA GLU A 474 -20.39 -4.44 -17.67
C GLU A 474 -20.15 -3.70 -16.35
N VAL A 475 -20.85 -2.59 -16.15
CA VAL A 475 -20.88 -1.84 -14.89
C VAL A 475 -22.22 -2.06 -14.20
N TRP A 476 -22.20 -2.48 -12.94
CA TRP A 476 -23.37 -2.61 -12.09
C TRP A 476 -23.42 -1.42 -11.13
N SER A 477 -24.21 -0.41 -11.46
CA SER A 477 -24.31 0.81 -10.66
C SER A 477 -25.37 0.69 -9.57
N LEU A 478 -25.06 1.16 -8.37
CA LEU A 478 -26.01 1.30 -7.27
C LEU A 478 -26.95 2.52 -7.45
N SER A 479 -26.69 3.40 -8.42
CA SER A 479 -27.60 4.50 -8.79
C SER A 479 -28.40 4.13 -10.05
N PRO A 480 -29.72 4.36 -10.07
CA PRO A 480 -30.56 4.13 -11.24
C PRO A 480 -30.29 5.11 -12.40
N ALA A 481 -29.69 6.28 -12.14
CA ALA A 481 -29.43 7.30 -13.18
C ALA A 481 -28.13 7.09 -13.97
N GLU A 482 -27.16 6.35 -13.42
CA GLU A 482 -25.85 6.14 -14.05
C GLU A 482 -25.85 5.25 -15.29
N PRO A 483 -26.68 4.18 -15.41
CA PRO A 483 -26.66 3.30 -16.57
C PRO A 483 -26.89 4.02 -17.91
N ASP A 484 -27.86 4.93 -17.97
CA ASP A 484 -28.14 5.70 -19.18
C ASP A 484 -26.99 6.65 -19.52
N ALA A 485 -26.40 7.29 -18.51
CA ALA A 485 -25.26 8.18 -18.70
C ALA A 485 -24.03 7.41 -19.22
N LEU A 486 -23.74 6.22 -18.67
CA LEU A 486 -22.65 5.35 -19.08
C LEU A 486 -22.87 4.79 -20.50
N SER A 487 -24.10 4.41 -20.83
CA SER A 487 -24.46 3.91 -22.17
C SER A 487 -24.22 4.96 -23.26
N ARG A 488 -24.41 6.25 -22.97
CA ARG A 488 -24.06 7.36 -23.89
C ARG A 488 -22.54 7.56 -24.08
N ARG A 489 -21.70 6.81 -23.38
CA ARG A 489 -20.23 6.77 -23.55
C ARG A 489 -19.75 5.36 -23.91
N ASP A 490 -20.62 4.55 -24.52
CA ASP A 490 -20.33 3.18 -24.95
C ASP A 490 -19.91 2.22 -23.82
N VAL A 491 -20.25 2.54 -22.57
CA VAL A 491 -20.04 1.66 -21.42
C VAL A 491 -21.33 0.90 -21.13
N ARG A 492 -21.30 -0.43 -21.24
CA ARG A 492 -22.43 -1.27 -20.84
C ARG A 492 -22.65 -1.16 -19.34
N ALA A 493 -23.84 -0.73 -18.94
CA ALA A 493 -24.16 -0.54 -17.54
C ALA A 493 -25.59 -0.99 -17.22
N LYS A 494 -25.81 -1.47 -16.00
CA LYS A 494 -27.11 -1.86 -15.47
C LYS A 494 -27.25 -1.37 -14.03
N HIS A 495 -28.49 -1.11 -13.61
CA HIS A 495 -28.79 -0.77 -12.23
C HIS A 495 -28.81 -2.04 -11.35
N LEU A 496 -28.05 -2.00 -10.26
CA LEU A 496 -28.06 -2.96 -9.17
C LEU A 496 -28.82 -2.37 -7.99
N ALA A 497 -30.11 -2.69 -7.90
CA ALA A 497 -30.89 -2.42 -6.70
C ALA A 497 -30.52 -3.42 -5.60
N LEU A 498 -30.07 -2.93 -4.44
CA LEU A 498 -29.77 -3.78 -3.29
C LEU A 498 -31.06 -4.42 -2.76
N GLY A 499 -30.96 -5.69 -2.37
CA GLY A 499 -32.03 -6.44 -1.69
C GLY A 499 -31.53 -7.04 -0.39
N ARG A 500 -32.37 -7.79 0.33
CA ARG A 500 -31.98 -8.45 1.59
C ARG A 500 -31.09 -9.68 1.38
N PHE A 501 -30.36 -10.10 2.41
CA PHE A 501 -29.67 -11.40 2.42
C PHE A 501 -30.65 -12.56 2.13
N GLY A 502 -30.18 -13.58 1.37
CA GLY A 502 -31.03 -14.64 0.81
C GLY A 502 -31.65 -15.58 1.85
N ASP A 503 -30.86 -15.95 2.86
CA ASP A 503 -31.31 -16.71 4.05
C ASP A 503 -31.17 -15.78 5.25
N GLN A 504 -32.25 -15.62 6.02
CA GLN A 504 -32.46 -14.48 6.92
C GLN A 504 -31.30 -14.25 7.91
N VAL A 505 -30.66 -13.08 7.83
CA VAL A 505 -29.97 -12.50 8.99
C VAL A 505 -31.06 -11.85 9.84
N ALA A 506 -31.55 -12.55 10.86
CA ALA A 506 -32.50 -11.97 11.79
C ALA A 506 -31.90 -10.72 12.45
N PRO A 507 -32.71 -9.71 12.79
CA PRO A 507 -32.27 -8.60 13.61
C PRO A 507 -31.60 -9.14 14.87
N VAL A 508 -30.43 -8.61 15.22
CA VAL A 508 -29.74 -9.03 16.43
C VAL A 508 -30.37 -8.37 17.65
N ALA A 509 -30.29 -9.03 18.80
CA ALA A 509 -30.69 -8.41 20.04
C ALA A 509 -29.77 -7.21 20.37
N PRO A 510 -30.30 -6.11 20.94
CA PRO A 510 -29.48 -4.99 21.33
C PRO A 510 -28.46 -5.39 22.41
N ALA A 511 -27.23 -4.86 22.32
CA ALA A 511 -26.19 -5.05 23.33
C ALA A 511 -25.73 -3.70 23.91
N GLY A 512 -25.54 -3.66 25.23
CA GLY A 512 -25.16 -2.47 25.97
C GLY A 512 -26.33 -1.51 26.27
N PRO A 513 -26.05 -0.31 26.81
CA PRO A 513 -27.09 0.66 27.12
C PRO A 513 -27.77 1.17 25.85
N ARG A 514 -29.07 1.46 25.94
CA ARG A 514 -29.79 2.15 24.86
C ARG A 514 -29.17 3.52 24.60
N VAL A 515 -29.13 3.92 23.34
CA VAL A 515 -28.71 5.26 22.91
C VAL A 515 -29.87 5.95 22.21
N ASP A 516 -30.04 7.25 22.46
CA ASP A 516 -31.09 8.02 21.82
C ASP A 516 -30.79 8.21 20.33
N VAL A 517 -29.61 8.73 19.99
CA VAL A 517 -29.18 8.97 18.61
C VAL A 517 -27.86 8.26 18.31
N LEU A 518 -27.85 7.43 17.27
CA LEU A 518 -26.66 6.77 16.75
C LEU A 518 -26.33 7.31 15.36
N CYS A 519 -25.14 7.88 15.18
CA CYS A 519 -24.63 8.26 13.88
C CYS A 519 -23.66 7.18 13.35
N LEU A 520 -23.98 6.65 12.17
CA LEU A 520 -23.30 5.51 11.56
C LEU A 520 -22.35 5.87 10.42
N ASP A 521 -22.50 7.09 9.90
CA ASP A 521 -21.76 7.62 8.78
C ASP A 521 -20.37 8.10 9.22
N PRO A 522 -19.37 8.09 8.31
CA PRO A 522 -18.09 8.72 8.60
C PRO A 522 -18.28 10.19 8.98
N LEU A 523 -17.70 10.61 10.10
CA LEU A 523 -17.85 11.98 10.57
C LEU A 523 -16.99 12.95 9.73
N ASP A 524 -17.55 14.12 9.47
CA ASP A 524 -16.87 15.26 8.88
C ASP A 524 -17.55 16.57 9.32
N GLY A 525 -17.14 17.70 8.75
CA GLY A 525 -17.67 19.02 9.09
C GLY A 525 -19.19 19.21 8.88
N ARG A 526 -19.89 18.29 8.18
CA ARG A 526 -21.36 18.31 8.10
C ARG A 526 -22.04 17.66 9.30
N HIS A 527 -21.35 16.78 10.01
CA HIS A 527 -21.92 16.08 11.14
C HIS A 527 -21.87 16.94 12.40
N GLU A 528 -20.79 17.70 12.58
CA GLU A 528 -20.52 18.49 13.78
C GLU A 528 -21.67 19.44 14.17
N PRO A 529 -22.27 20.25 13.28
CA PRO A 529 -23.33 21.18 13.68
C PRO A 529 -24.60 20.47 14.16
N VAL A 530 -24.98 19.38 13.49
CA VAL A 530 -26.17 18.59 13.84
C VAL A 530 -25.96 17.89 15.19
N LEU A 531 -24.79 17.26 15.39
CA LEU A 531 -24.46 16.60 16.64
C LEU A 531 -24.31 17.59 17.80
N ALA A 532 -23.77 18.79 17.55
CA ALA A 532 -23.67 19.86 18.55
C ALA A 532 -25.05 20.37 18.98
N GLU A 533 -26.02 20.48 18.07
CA GLU A 533 -27.38 20.88 18.44
C GLU A 533 -28.11 19.83 19.29
N LEU A 534 -27.80 18.55 19.07
CA LEU A 534 -28.32 17.43 19.86
C LEU A 534 -27.60 17.28 21.21
N ALA A 535 -26.36 17.75 21.31
CA ALA A 535 -25.54 17.62 22.51
C ALA A 535 -26.22 18.27 23.72
N GLY A 536 -26.22 17.57 24.85
CA GLY A 536 -26.88 18.01 26.09
C GLY A 536 -28.41 17.86 26.11
N LYS A 537 -29.04 17.46 24.99
CA LYS A 537 -30.50 17.20 24.92
C LYS A 537 -30.84 15.71 24.88
N CYS A 538 -29.94 14.86 24.41
CA CYS A 538 -30.10 13.41 24.33
C CYS A 538 -28.74 12.71 24.35
N SER A 539 -28.74 11.38 24.54
CA SER A 539 -27.53 10.57 24.42
C SER A 539 -27.16 10.33 22.95
N ILE A 540 -25.92 10.64 22.59
CA ILE A 540 -25.41 10.52 21.21
C ILE A 540 -24.24 9.55 21.20
N GLU A 541 -24.25 8.62 20.26
CA GLU A 541 -23.11 7.76 19.96
C GLU A 541 -22.74 7.88 18.49
N THR A 542 -21.44 7.87 18.21
CA THR A 542 -20.90 7.78 16.85
C THR A 542 -20.10 6.50 16.75
N LEU A 543 -20.27 5.76 15.65
CA LEU A 543 -19.50 4.54 15.40
C LEU A 543 -18.47 4.79 14.31
N PRO A 544 -17.20 4.40 14.53
CA PRO A 544 -16.20 4.45 13.47
C PRO A 544 -16.69 3.68 12.23
N ALA A 545 -16.54 4.28 11.06
CA ALA A 545 -16.95 3.67 9.78
C ALA A 545 -16.25 2.33 9.49
N THR A 546 -15.16 2.02 10.20
CA THR A 546 -14.35 0.81 10.09
C THR A 546 -14.74 -0.28 11.08
N ARG A 547 -15.58 0.04 12.09
CA ARG A 547 -16.00 -0.92 13.13
C ARG A 547 -16.98 -1.92 12.56
N ARG A 548 -16.65 -3.21 12.71
CA ARG A 548 -17.46 -4.35 12.21
C ARG A 548 -18.13 -5.11 13.34
N GLU A 549 -17.39 -5.35 14.41
CA GLU A 549 -17.87 -6.12 15.56
C GLU A 549 -18.78 -5.28 16.47
N GLY A 550 -19.92 -5.86 16.86
CA GLY A 550 -20.90 -5.21 17.71
C GLY A 550 -21.74 -4.12 17.02
N ARG A 551 -21.57 -3.91 15.70
CA ARG A 551 -22.22 -2.79 14.98
C ARG A 551 -23.73 -3.00 14.87
N ALA A 552 -24.18 -4.21 14.52
CA ALA A 552 -25.59 -4.54 14.43
C ALA A 552 -26.30 -4.41 15.79
N GLU A 553 -25.62 -4.81 16.86
CA GLU A 553 -26.12 -4.74 18.23
C GLU A 553 -26.26 -3.30 18.74
N ARG A 554 -25.32 -2.42 18.36
CA ARG A 554 -25.43 -0.99 18.65
C ARG A 554 -26.55 -0.32 17.85
N ILE A 555 -26.73 -0.72 16.59
CA ILE A 555 -27.86 -0.26 15.76
C ILE A 555 -29.19 -0.67 16.38
N ALA A 556 -29.33 -1.92 16.79
CA ALA A 556 -30.52 -2.41 17.48
C ALA A 556 -30.76 -1.71 18.84
N ALA A 557 -29.70 -1.19 19.48
CA ALA A 557 -29.80 -0.44 20.73
C ALA A 557 -30.14 1.06 20.55
N ALA A 558 -30.14 1.56 19.31
CA ALA A 558 -30.42 2.96 19.00
C ALA A 558 -31.93 3.21 18.86
N ARG A 559 -32.41 4.33 19.40
CA ARG A 559 -33.80 4.79 19.17
C ARG A 559 -33.93 5.50 17.84
N VAL A 560 -32.93 6.29 17.46
CA VAL A 560 -32.83 6.97 16.17
C VAL A 560 -31.46 6.67 15.58
N VAL A 561 -31.44 6.08 14.39
CA VAL A 561 -30.24 6.01 13.56
C VAL A 561 -30.23 7.23 12.64
N LEU A 562 -29.28 8.13 12.86
CA LEU A 562 -29.12 9.35 12.08
C LEU A 562 -28.11 9.11 10.95
N SER A 563 -28.51 9.45 9.72
CA SER A 563 -27.69 9.26 8.54
C SER A 563 -27.54 10.53 7.71
N ILE A 564 -26.30 11.02 7.55
CA ILE A 564 -25.94 12.25 6.86
C ILE A 564 -24.84 11.92 5.83
N PRO A 565 -25.02 12.23 4.54
CA PRO A 565 -23.98 12.07 3.55
C PRO A 565 -22.81 13.03 3.84
N THR A 566 -21.59 12.49 3.84
CA THR A 566 -20.34 13.26 3.99
C THR A 566 -20.17 14.31 2.90
N ALA A 567 -19.51 15.42 3.20
CA ALA A 567 -18.91 16.36 2.25
C ALA A 567 -17.75 15.77 1.43
N SER A 568 -17.33 14.52 1.71
CA SER A 568 -16.38 13.77 0.90
C SER A 568 -16.69 13.91 -0.60
N PRO A 569 -15.66 13.99 -1.48
CA PRO A 569 -15.88 13.97 -2.91
C PRO A 569 -16.57 12.69 -3.41
N HIS A 570 -16.68 11.64 -2.59
CA HIS A 570 -17.33 10.37 -2.94
C HIS A 570 -18.21 9.86 -1.79
N PRO A 571 -19.37 10.47 -1.52
CA PRO A 571 -20.27 9.96 -0.48
C PRO A 571 -20.83 8.60 -0.89
N PHE A 572 -20.99 7.69 0.07
CA PHE A 572 -21.67 6.41 -0.19
C PHE A 572 -23.15 6.65 -0.55
N PRO A 573 -23.72 5.87 -1.49
CA PRO A 573 -25.08 6.05 -1.93
C PRO A 573 -26.06 5.72 -0.81
N ILE A 574 -27.19 6.43 -0.76
CA ILE A 574 -28.22 6.25 0.28
C ILE A 574 -28.70 4.80 0.39
N SER A 575 -28.79 4.09 -0.73
CA SER A 575 -29.14 2.66 -0.79
C SER A 575 -28.20 1.79 0.06
N LEU A 576 -26.90 2.10 0.07
CA LEU A 576 -25.87 1.37 0.82
C LEU A 576 -25.79 1.82 2.29
N ARG A 577 -25.85 3.14 2.55
CA ARG A 577 -25.77 3.70 3.92
C ARG A 577 -26.91 3.18 4.80
N LEU A 578 -28.12 3.11 4.24
CA LEU A 578 -29.33 2.71 4.98
C LEU A 578 -29.59 1.20 5.00
N HIS A 579 -28.89 0.42 4.18
CA HIS A 579 -29.11 -1.03 4.09
C HIS A 579 -28.94 -1.73 5.44
N GLU A 580 -27.87 -1.41 6.18
CA GLU A 580 -27.57 -2.05 7.46
C GLU A 580 -28.58 -1.73 8.56
N PRO A 581 -28.91 -0.46 8.84
CA PRO A 581 -29.97 -0.09 9.79
C PRO A 581 -31.31 -0.75 9.49
N LEU A 582 -31.73 -0.73 8.23
CA LEU A 582 -33.00 -1.33 7.81
C LEU A 582 -32.99 -2.85 7.92
N SER A 583 -31.84 -3.50 7.77
CA SER A 583 -31.70 -4.95 8.03
C SER A 583 -31.80 -5.32 9.52
N GLN A 584 -31.77 -4.34 10.42
CA GLN A 584 -31.86 -4.53 11.87
C GLN A 584 -33.16 -3.96 12.43
N ASP A 585 -34.16 -3.71 11.57
CA ASP A 585 -35.44 -3.11 11.91
C ASP A 585 -35.29 -1.80 12.69
N ALA A 586 -34.25 -1.02 12.40
CA ALA A 586 -33.98 0.23 13.07
C ALA A 586 -34.79 1.37 12.47
N PHE A 587 -35.22 2.31 13.32
CA PHE A 587 -35.77 3.58 12.85
C PHE A 587 -34.64 4.47 12.32
N VAL A 588 -34.78 4.91 11.07
CA VAL A 588 -33.79 5.74 10.38
C VAL A 588 -34.36 7.13 10.10
N LEU A 589 -33.58 8.14 10.49
CA LEU A 589 -33.75 9.53 10.06
C LEU A 589 -32.54 9.90 9.18
N CYS A 590 -32.79 10.37 7.96
CA CYS A 590 -31.73 10.76 7.04
C CYS A 590 -31.96 12.14 6.44
N GLU A 591 -30.87 12.75 5.97
CA GLU A 591 -30.96 13.90 5.06
C GLU A 591 -31.72 13.47 3.79
N ALA A 592 -32.64 14.31 3.33
CA ALA A 592 -33.36 14.08 2.08
C ALA A 592 -32.38 14.04 0.90
N GLU A 593 -32.39 12.94 0.15
CA GLU A 593 -31.55 12.77 -1.04
C GLU A 593 -32.38 12.32 -2.24
N PRO A 594 -31.99 12.70 -3.48
CA PRO A 594 -32.59 12.14 -4.67
C PRO A 594 -32.44 10.61 -4.68
N GLU A 595 -33.41 9.93 -5.31
CA GLU A 595 -33.34 8.48 -5.58
C GLU A 595 -33.31 7.59 -4.32
N ASN A 596 -33.86 8.05 -3.20
CA ASN A 596 -34.02 7.21 -2.01
C ASN A 596 -34.96 6.01 -2.30
N PRO A 597 -34.47 4.76 -2.28
CA PRO A 597 -35.29 3.59 -2.59
C PRO A 597 -36.18 3.15 -1.43
N TYR A 598 -36.05 3.78 -0.26
CA TYR A 598 -36.74 3.41 0.98
C TYR A 598 -37.80 4.44 1.40
N LEU A 599 -38.30 5.24 0.46
CA LEU A 599 -39.36 6.22 0.69
C LEU A 599 -40.56 5.58 1.43
N GLY A 600 -40.99 6.21 2.52
CA GLY A 600 -42.03 5.68 3.41
C GLY A 600 -41.55 4.74 4.52
N GLY A 601 -40.37 4.13 4.34
CA GLY A 601 -39.71 3.27 5.34
C GLY A 601 -38.60 3.96 6.13
N VAL A 602 -38.31 5.21 5.82
CA VAL A 602 -37.39 6.09 6.55
C VAL A 602 -38.00 7.48 6.65
N VAL A 603 -37.52 8.29 7.60
CA VAL A 603 -37.86 9.71 7.66
C VAL A 603 -36.78 10.51 6.96
N GLU A 604 -37.18 11.35 6.01
CA GLU A 604 -36.32 12.35 5.39
C GLU A 604 -36.57 13.72 6.01
N ALA A 605 -35.50 14.46 6.25
CA ALA A 605 -35.55 15.86 6.67
C ALA A 605 -34.55 16.69 5.88
N ARG A 606 -34.81 18.00 5.77
CA ARG A 606 -33.78 18.93 5.31
C ARG A 606 -32.63 18.95 6.31
N TYR A 607 -31.43 19.25 5.85
CA TYR A 607 -30.23 19.23 6.68
C TYR A 607 -30.39 20.07 7.97
N GLU A 608 -31.01 21.25 7.86
CA GLU A 608 -31.26 22.17 8.98
C GLU A 608 -32.32 21.65 9.97
N GLU A 609 -33.09 20.62 9.59
CA GLU A 609 -34.17 20.04 10.38
C GLU A 609 -33.78 18.71 11.01
N LEU A 610 -32.56 18.20 10.77
CA LEU A 610 -32.13 16.88 11.24
C LEU A 610 -32.11 16.78 12.77
N ALA A 611 -31.60 17.80 13.46
CA ALA A 611 -31.53 17.81 14.91
C ALA A 611 -32.93 17.92 15.55
N SER A 612 -33.75 18.88 15.09
CA SER A 612 -35.11 19.06 15.59
C SER A 612 -36.01 17.85 15.29
N SER A 613 -35.85 17.22 14.12
CA SER A 613 -36.54 15.98 13.75
C SER A 613 -36.09 14.80 14.60
N SER A 614 -34.80 14.67 14.90
CA SER A 614 -34.28 13.63 15.81
C SER A 614 -34.96 13.74 17.18
N LEU A 615 -35.01 14.94 17.77
CA LEU A 615 -35.65 15.17 19.06
C LEU A 615 -37.16 14.90 19.03
N ARG A 616 -37.85 15.32 17.97
CA ARG A 616 -39.28 15.04 17.78
C ARG A 616 -39.54 13.54 17.78
N PHE A 617 -38.78 12.80 16.97
CA PHE A 617 -38.99 11.35 16.86
C PHE A 617 -38.52 10.59 18.08
N LEU A 618 -37.59 11.08 18.90
CA LEU A 618 -37.32 10.48 20.21
C LEU A 618 -38.58 10.44 21.09
N GLY A 619 -39.46 11.45 21.01
CA GLY A 619 -40.71 11.51 21.74
C GLY A 619 -41.84 10.60 21.21
N ASP A 620 -41.74 10.09 19.98
CA ASP A 620 -42.84 9.37 19.31
C ASP A 620 -42.48 7.91 18.96
N GLU A 621 -42.63 7.01 19.93
CA GLU A 621 -42.29 5.59 19.75
C GLU A 621 -43.14 4.88 18.71
N ASN A 622 -44.43 5.22 18.61
CA ASN A 622 -45.34 4.59 17.66
C ASN A 622 -45.00 4.97 16.21
N ALA A 623 -44.64 6.23 15.96
CA ALA A 623 -44.15 6.63 14.65
C ALA A 623 -42.82 5.95 14.31
N ARG A 624 -41.89 5.85 15.27
CA ARG A 624 -40.62 5.15 15.05
C ARG A 624 -40.82 3.69 14.68
N ARG A 625 -41.64 2.96 15.45
CA ARG A 625 -41.91 1.54 15.21
C ARG A 625 -42.56 1.31 13.85
N ARG A 626 -43.63 2.05 13.53
CA ARG A 626 -44.32 1.92 12.22
C ARG A 626 -43.39 2.19 11.04
N THR A 627 -42.54 3.20 11.14
CA THR A 627 -41.59 3.54 10.07
C THR A 627 -40.52 2.47 9.93
N ALA A 628 -39.99 1.95 11.04
CA ALA A 628 -38.99 0.88 11.02
C ALA A 628 -39.55 -0.43 10.43
N GLU A 629 -40.77 -0.81 10.79
CA GLU A 629 -41.49 -1.96 10.22
C GLU A 629 -41.66 -1.80 8.70
N GLU A 630 -42.04 -0.60 8.25
CA GLU A 630 -42.19 -0.30 6.82
C GLU A 630 -40.84 -0.32 6.08
N GLY A 631 -39.77 0.21 6.71
CA GLY A 631 -38.42 0.16 6.15
C GLY A 631 -37.89 -1.27 5.98
N ALA A 632 -38.10 -2.12 6.99
CA ALA A 632 -37.79 -3.54 6.93
C ALA A 632 -38.61 -4.26 5.85
N ARG A 633 -39.89 -3.90 5.72
CA ARG A 633 -40.77 -4.41 4.66
C ARG A 633 -40.25 -4.05 3.27
N ILE A 634 -39.94 -2.77 3.01
CA ILE A 634 -39.45 -2.28 1.72
C ILE A 634 -38.12 -2.95 1.34
N LEU A 635 -37.15 -3.02 2.27
CA LEU A 635 -35.91 -3.76 2.03
C LEU A 635 -36.16 -5.26 1.77
N GLY A 636 -37.17 -5.81 2.44
CA GLY A 636 -37.57 -7.20 2.38
C GLY A 636 -38.37 -7.62 1.14
N GLU A 637 -38.89 -6.69 0.34
CA GLU A 637 -39.76 -6.99 -0.82
C GLU A 637 -39.09 -7.88 -1.87
N ARG A 638 -37.74 -7.90 -1.95
CA ARG A 638 -36.98 -8.81 -2.82
C ARG A 638 -35.66 -9.24 -2.21
N SER A 639 -35.29 -10.50 -2.38
CA SER A 639 -33.97 -11.00 -1.98
C SER A 639 -32.87 -10.44 -2.89
N MET A 640 -31.64 -10.35 -2.37
CA MET A 640 -30.46 -10.01 -3.17
C MET A 640 -30.26 -11.02 -4.30
N THR A 641 -30.59 -12.29 -4.07
CA THR A 641 -30.61 -13.35 -5.08
C THR A 641 -31.47 -12.96 -6.29
N ASP A 642 -32.69 -12.47 -6.04
CA ASP A 642 -33.62 -12.07 -7.12
C ASP A 642 -33.15 -10.80 -7.83
N ARG A 643 -32.49 -9.88 -7.10
CA ARG A 643 -31.88 -8.67 -7.67
C ARG A 643 -30.68 -9.00 -8.57
N LEU A 644 -29.87 -9.98 -8.19
CA LEU A 644 -28.69 -10.40 -8.96
C LEU A 644 -29.03 -11.31 -10.14
N ARG A 645 -30.12 -12.09 -10.07
CA ARG A 645 -30.52 -13.04 -11.12
C ARG A 645 -30.46 -12.46 -12.54
N PRO A 646 -31.14 -11.33 -12.88
CA PRO A 646 -31.12 -10.80 -14.24
C PRO A 646 -29.73 -10.27 -14.65
N LEU A 647 -28.93 -9.79 -13.70
CA LEU A 647 -27.57 -9.30 -13.98
C LEU A 647 -26.64 -10.48 -14.32
N VAL A 648 -26.66 -11.53 -13.50
CA VAL A 648 -25.83 -12.74 -13.66
C VAL A 648 -26.23 -13.56 -14.89
N GLU A 649 -27.54 -13.71 -15.15
CA GLU A 649 -28.02 -14.42 -16.35
C GLU A 649 -27.67 -13.66 -17.63
N GLY A 650 -27.70 -12.32 -17.60
CA GLY A 650 -27.26 -11.48 -18.71
C GLY A 650 -25.76 -11.64 -19.06
N LEU A 651 -24.92 -12.05 -18.11
CA LEU A 651 -23.51 -12.36 -18.37
C LEU A 651 -23.31 -13.72 -19.08
N ALA A 652 -24.29 -14.62 -19.08
CA ALA A 652 -24.14 -15.91 -19.76
C ALA A 652 -24.38 -15.83 -21.29
N GLY A 653 -25.06 -14.78 -21.77
CA GLY A 653 -25.57 -14.67 -23.14
C GLY A 653 -24.61 -14.24 -24.25
N ILE A 654 -23.29 -14.16 -24.03
CA ILE A 654 -22.31 -13.69 -25.05
C ILE A 654 -21.17 -14.72 -25.25
N SER A 655 -21.51 -16.00 -25.19
CA SER A 655 -20.63 -17.08 -25.64
C SER A 655 -21.40 -17.97 -26.61
N GLY A 656 -21.60 -17.48 -27.84
CA GLY A 656 -22.22 -18.26 -28.90
C GLY A 656 -22.91 -17.45 -30.00
N SER A 657 -22.14 -16.90 -30.93
CA SER A 657 -22.48 -16.92 -32.36
C SER A 657 -21.20 -16.72 -33.17
N ALA A 658 -21.03 -17.64 -34.13
CA ALA A 658 -19.98 -17.83 -35.14
C ALA A 658 -19.10 -16.63 -35.52
#